data_AF-A0A5F0D556-F1
#
_entry.id   AF-A0A5F0D556-F1
#
_cell.length_a   1.000
_cell.length_b   1.000
_cell.length_c   1.000
_cell.angle_alpha   90.00
_cell.angle_beta   90.00
_cell.angle_gamma   90.00
#
_symmetry.space_group_name_H-M   'P 1'
#
loop_
_entity.id
_entity.type
_entity.pdbx_description
1 polymer ?
#
loop_
_entity_poly.entity_id
_entity_poly.type
_entity_poly.pdbx_seq_one_letter_code
_entity_poly.pdbx_strand_id
1 'polypeptide(L)'
;MGQIVNGMPVFRPESAGVARPRLAFFRWTRAGLPAFLQAHVQEQRRSLEQFFDVVVIDADCDYDDVCTRLRPDLCLFESGVYAGNRVISNTSTHPGIPKLGFLHADAFDSSRAAFVADMARWDVHWFVTTSMAMAEYTPEIAGRLFVWPNAIDPAVFRDYGLTKNVPVLLTGSQASHYPWRNAVSRALVPEFITVNMPHFGWNSESATGRMLIGEGYSRLLNASSFAPTCGTIAQDVVRKHLEIPASMTCLVTERTASIEAFGFADMVNCVFATEDDVVDKLSYLLNNPEELDRITRAGHQLVHEHHTLAHRSQIRQWFELVQRHGTQIAITQQWPNGELSLATRPLPPQPASRPGRDRQLIESGWSALQRADYPAAQRDFVRCLNYFFIPEGAIGLIYTSLLQGDRAAAHDWLSRLQIAVLSHHRSEEPDPVHWAFEIRVALCRGDVHSATIAALMYPAMLHPELDRMRAVVATLTGHDPGMGPEVVGQRRPSISPLPSLGLAEWHQHLLVMLQACGQPDLAVRLGPSEHARANRSLPTGRMVLATRRAHHQVAVRMTRLRSGSTLAPAERWLRARLSPYRQRMTGTGWSRYLHGFVQGEPATRAVILLGSDSWSRSSRAVQRGLLSNPAITEVSVLDTPQRMPADIVGQQNACLIFVAQSAIALIDDISLLHTATTVILEGIDAPAGYRILTALTTARGFRIVDQRPDWGGGSVVLRSVPEGSKNRPPSPEQNGPLL
;
A
#
# COMPACT_ATOMS: atom_id res chain seq x y z
N MET A 1 3.45 -2.43 52.53
CA MET A 1 3.24 -0.99 52.33
C MET A 1 2.50 -0.81 51.01
N GLY A 2 1.18 -0.72 51.08
CA GLY A 2 0.33 -0.61 49.90
C GLY A 2 0.22 0.84 49.44
N GLN A 3 0.53 1.09 48.18
CA GLN A 3 0.10 2.31 47.50
C GLN A 3 -1.16 1.99 46.70
N ILE A 4 -2.23 2.66 47.11
CA ILE A 4 -3.53 2.69 46.48
C ILE A 4 -3.36 3.33 45.10
N VAL A 5 -3.53 2.53 44.05
CA VAL A 5 -3.67 3.02 42.68
C VAL A 5 -5.03 3.71 42.61
N ASN A 6 -5.01 5.04 42.54
CA ASN A 6 -6.20 5.83 42.26
C ASN A 6 -6.73 5.46 40.87
N GLY A 7 -7.81 4.69 40.83
CA GLY A 7 -8.59 4.50 39.61
C GLY A 7 -9.12 5.83 39.11
N MET A 8 -8.58 6.32 37.99
CA MET A 8 -9.14 7.44 37.26
C MET A 8 -10.44 7.02 36.57
N PRO A 9 -11.43 7.92 36.42
CA PRO A 9 -12.75 7.53 35.98
C PRO A 9 -12.73 7.14 34.51
N VAL A 10 -12.97 5.85 34.24
CA VAL A 10 -13.46 5.37 32.95
C VAL A 10 -14.66 6.25 32.57
N PHE A 11 -14.67 6.81 31.36
CA PHE A 11 -15.82 7.52 30.82
C PHE A 11 -17.04 6.58 30.83
N ARG A 12 -17.85 6.66 31.88
CA ARG A 12 -19.10 5.91 31.98
C ARG A 12 -20.12 6.61 31.10
N PRO A 13 -20.74 5.92 30.14
CA PRO A 13 -21.84 6.47 29.36
C PRO A 13 -23.12 6.46 30.21
N GLU A 14 -23.13 7.14 31.36
CA GLU A 14 -24.32 7.29 32.20
C GLU A 14 -24.37 8.68 32.81
N SER A 15 -24.92 9.62 32.03
CA SER A 15 -25.89 10.56 32.59
C SER A 15 -27.20 10.33 31.84
N ALA A 16 -28.11 9.59 32.47
CA ALA A 16 -29.48 9.47 32.00
C ALA A 16 -30.10 10.88 32.00
N GLY A 17 -30.15 11.52 30.83
CA GLY A 17 -30.76 12.86 30.67
C GLY A 17 -30.14 13.76 29.60
N VAL A 18 -28.90 13.53 29.15
CA VAL A 18 -28.28 14.34 28.07
C VAL A 18 -28.41 13.60 26.74
N ALA A 19 -29.09 14.22 25.77
CA ALA A 19 -29.20 13.67 24.42
C ALA A 19 -27.82 13.51 23.77
N ARG A 20 -27.58 12.38 23.09
CA ARG A 20 -26.36 12.18 22.30
C ARG A 20 -26.35 13.17 21.12
N PRO A 21 -25.20 13.81 20.80
CA PRO A 21 -25.07 14.67 19.64
C PRO A 21 -25.34 13.88 18.37
N ARG A 22 -25.97 14.56 17.41
CA ARG A 22 -26.25 13.99 16.10
C ARG A 22 -25.02 14.09 15.20
N LEU A 23 -24.59 12.94 14.69
CA LEU A 23 -23.48 12.81 13.77
C LEU A 23 -23.99 12.48 12.37
N ALA A 24 -23.78 13.39 11.41
CA ALA A 24 -23.94 13.06 10.00
C ALA A 24 -22.63 12.41 9.49
N PHE A 25 -22.70 11.12 9.13
CA PHE A 25 -21.53 10.36 8.69
C PHE A 25 -21.57 10.09 7.19
N PHE A 26 -20.77 10.85 6.44
CA PHE A 26 -20.64 10.75 4.99
C PHE A 26 -19.67 9.61 4.60
N ARG A 27 -20.21 8.52 4.06
CA ARG A 27 -19.48 7.28 3.75
C ARG A 27 -20.03 6.64 2.47
N TRP A 28 -19.24 6.66 1.39
CA TRP A 28 -19.54 5.95 0.15
C TRP A 28 -18.66 4.71 0.05
N THR A 29 -19.16 3.57 0.50
CA THR A 29 -18.41 2.33 0.36
C THR A 29 -18.53 1.79 -1.07
N ARG A 30 -17.42 1.39 -1.70
CA ARG A 30 -17.47 0.80 -3.05
C ARG A 30 -18.29 -0.50 -3.06
N ALA A 31 -19.04 -0.73 -4.14
CA ALA A 31 -19.80 -1.97 -4.31
C ALA A 31 -18.88 -3.21 -4.35
N GLY A 32 -19.40 -4.36 -3.92
CA GLY A 32 -18.69 -5.65 -3.98
C GLY A 32 -17.59 -5.81 -2.92
N LEU A 33 -17.66 -5.09 -1.79
CA LEU A 33 -16.75 -5.38 -0.68
C LEU A 33 -16.99 -6.79 -0.13
N PRO A 34 -15.92 -7.55 0.15
CA PRO A 34 -15.98 -8.80 0.91
C PRO A 34 -16.78 -8.67 2.22
N ALA A 35 -17.49 -9.74 2.60
CA ALA A 35 -18.34 -9.78 3.80
C ALA A 35 -17.60 -9.38 5.09
N PHE A 36 -16.32 -9.76 5.24
CA PHE A 36 -15.53 -9.39 6.42
C PHE A 36 -15.24 -7.88 6.48
N LEU A 37 -15.03 -7.21 5.34
CA LEU A 37 -14.88 -5.76 5.30
C LEU A 37 -16.22 -5.06 5.56
N GLN A 38 -17.33 -5.61 5.07
CA GLN A 38 -18.65 -5.11 5.43
C GLN A 38 -18.88 -5.19 6.94
N ALA A 39 -18.48 -6.30 7.58
CA ALA A 39 -18.54 -6.44 9.04
C ALA A 39 -17.71 -5.36 9.75
N HIS A 40 -16.50 -5.06 9.27
CA HIS A 40 -15.66 -4.00 9.83
C HIS A 40 -16.33 -2.61 9.73
N VAL A 41 -16.94 -2.31 8.58
CA VAL A 41 -17.67 -1.05 8.35
C VAL A 41 -18.84 -0.92 9.33
N GLN A 42 -19.57 -2.01 9.57
CA GLN A 42 -20.67 -2.03 10.54
C GLN A 42 -20.19 -1.91 11.98
N GLU A 43 -19.07 -2.50 12.34
CA GLU A 43 -18.46 -2.33 13.68
C GLU A 43 -18.03 -0.89 13.95
N GLN A 44 -17.45 -0.21 12.97
CA GLN A 44 -17.12 1.22 13.10
C GLN A 44 -18.38 2.06 13.34
N ARG A 45 -19.49 1.75 12.64
CA ARG A 45 -20.78 2.40 12.89
C ARG A 45 -21.26 2.13 14.32
N ARG A 46 -21.26 0.87 14.76
CA ARG A 46 -21.67 0.49 16.13
C ARG A 46 -20.80 1.15 17.20
N SER A 47 -19.51 1.36 16.91
CA SER A 47 -18.59 2.12 17.76
C SER A 47 -19.04 3.58 17.93
N LEU A 48 -19.36 4.25 16.82
CA LEU A 48 -19.86 5.64 16.84
C LEU A 48 -21.22 5.75 17.57
N GLU A 49 -22.10 4.77 17.38
CA GLU A 49 -23.44 4.72 18.01
C GLU A 49 -23.37 4.64 19.54
N GLN A 50 -22.23 4.24 20.13
CA GLN A 50 -22.01 4.33 21.59
C GLN A 50 -22.05 5.79 22.09
N PHE A 51 -21.66 6.75 21.25
CA PHE A 51 -21.41 8.15 21.66
C PHE A 51 -22.28 9.19 20.93
N PHE A 52 -22.88 8.81 19.81
CA PHE A 52 -23.61 9.70 18.90
C PHE A 52 -24.96 9.10 18.45
N ASP A 53 -25.89 9.97 18.05
CA ASP A 53 -27.02 9.62 17.17
C ASP A 53 -26.53 9.67 15.71
N VAL A 54 -26.20 8.51 15.13
CA VAL A 54 -25.49 8.42 13.84
C VAL A 54 -26.45 8.29 12.67
N VAL A 55 -26.36 9.22 11.72
CA VAL A 55 -27.04 9.15 10.43
C VAL A 55 -26.00 8.99 9.32
N VAL A 56 -26.00 7.84 8.66
CA VAL A 56 -25.08 7.56 7.54
C VAL A 56 -25.64 8.15 6.24
N ILE A 57 -24.79 8.85 5.50
CA ILE A 57 -25.05 9.39 4.15
C ILE A 57 -24.15 8.64 3.17
N ASP A 58 -24.75 7.84 2.30
CA ASP A 58 -24.06 6.89 1.41
C ASP A 58 -24.34 7.12 -0.09
N ALA A 59 -24.96 8.25 -0.43
CA ALA A 59 -25.29 8.66 -1.77
C ALA A 59 -24.81 10.09 -2.06
N ASP A 60 -24.55 10.39 -3.33
CA ASP A 60 -24.21 11.74 -3.79
C ASP A 60 -25.26 12.74 -3.28
N CYS A 61 -24.82 13.88 -2.76
CA CYS A 61 -25.69 14.80 -2.04
C CYS A 61 -25.26 16.26 -2.12
N ASP A 62 -26.19 17.12 -1.72
CA ASP A 62 -25.95 18.51 -1.37
C ASP A 62 -25.78 18.61 0.16
N TYR A 63 -24.66 19.18 0.61
CA TYR A 63 -24.36 19.32 2.03
C TYR A 63 -25.31 20.27 2.75
N ASP A 64 -25.77 21.32 2.08
CA ASP A 64 -26.72 22.31 2.62
C ASP A 64 -28.07 21.67 2.93
N ASP A 65 -28.57 20.85 2.00
CA ASP A 65 -29.81 20.09 2.17
C ASP A 65 -29.70 19.09 3.33
N VAL A 66 -28.58 18.37 3.41
CA VAL A 66 -28.33 17.41 4.49
C VAL A 66 -28.30 18.12 5.85
N CYS A 67 -27.60 19.24 5.96
CA CYS A 67 -27.49 19.99 7.21
C CYS A 67 -28.81 20.66 7.59
N THR A 68 -29.56 21.20 6.64
CA THR A 68 -30.89 21.78 6.88
C THR A 68 -31.88 20.74 7.38
N ARG A 69 -31.90 19.55 6.77
CA ARG A 69 -32.81 18.46 7.14
C ARG A 69 -32.43 17.79 8.45
N LEU A 70 -31.16 17.45 8.63
CA LEU A 70 -30.71 16.67 9.78
C LEU A 70 -30.35 17.53 10.98
N ARG A 71 -29.94 18.78 10.78
CA ARG A 71 -29.37 19.67 11.82
C ARG A 71 -28.32 18.93 12.66
N PRO A 72 -27.23 18.43 12.04
CA PRO A 72 -26.21 17.66 12.76
C PRO A 72 -25.38 18.58 13.66
N ASP A 73 -24.91 18.03 14.78
CA ASP A 73 -23.95 18.72 15.66
C ASP A 73 -22.51 18.59 15.13
N LEU A 74 -22.24 17.51 14.39
CA LEU A 74 -20.93 17.19 13.80
C LEU A 74 -21.14 16.45 12.47
N CYS A 75 -20.26 16.72 11.51
CA CYS A 75 -20.12 15.95 10.27
C CYS A 75 -18.79 15.19 10.23
N LEU A 76 -18.84 13.88 9.94
CA LEU A 76 -17.67 13.03 9.70
C LEU A 76 -17.63 12.63 8.22
N PHE A 77 -16.49 12.82 7.57
CA PHE A 77 -16.29 12.55 6.15
C PHE A 77 -15.27 11.44 5.94
N GLU A 78 -15.69 10.28 5.42
CA GLU A 78 -14.78 9.19 5.11
C GLU A 78 -14.24 9.26 3.69
N SER A 79 -12.94 9.03 3.56
CA SER A 79 -12.28 8.69 2.29
C SER A 79 -11.09 7.76 2.56
N GLY A 80 -10.58 7.10 1.52
CA GLY A 80 -9.52 6.11 1.63
C GLY A 80 -9.73 4.90 0.73
N VAL A 81 -9.24 3.73 1.16
CA VAL A 81 -9.07 2.55 0.30
C VAL A 81 -10.39 1.90 -0.12
N TYR A 82 -11.44 2.07 0.69
CA TYR A 82 -12.78 1.52 0.43
C TYR A 82 -13.76 2.53 -0.16
N ALA A 83 -13.32 3.78 -0.35
CA ALA A 83 -14.16 4.84 -0.87
C ALA A 83 -14.57 4.55 -2.33
N GLY A 84 -15.88 4.65 -2.58
CA GLY A 84 -16.50 4.59 -3.89
C GLY A 84 -16.54 5.95 -4.59
N ASN A 85 -17.47 6.08 -5.54
CA ASN A 85 -17.77 7.39 -6.12
C ASN A 85 -18.46 8.25 -5.05
N ARG A 86 -18.03 9.51 -4.92
CA ARG A 86 -18.48 10.42 -3.87
C ARG A 86 -18.51 11.85 -4.37
N VAL A 87 -19.71 12.39 -4.52
CA VAL A 87 -19.95 13.78 -4.90
C VAL A 87 -20.73 14.48 -3.80
N ILE A 88 -20.13 15.52 -3.23
CA ILE A 88 -20.74 16.38 -2.23
C ILE A 88 -20.62 17.81 -2.73
N SER A 89 -21.75 18.49 -2.89
CA SER A 89 -21.80 19.90 -3.27
C SER A 89 -22.06 20.78 -2.04
N ASN A 90 -21.78 22.09 -2.16
CA ASN A 90 -22.11 23.10 -1.15
C ASN A 90 -21.56 22.84 0.26
N THR A 91 -20.40 22.21 0.37
CA THR A 91 -19.76 21.87 1.65
C THR A 91 -19.41 23.09 2.51
N SER A 92 -19.42 24.32 1.97
CA SER A 92 -19.10 25.56 2.70
C SER A 92 -20.29 26.28 3.34
N THR A 93 -21.54 25.86 3.13
CA THR A 93 -22.74 26.63 3.54
C THR A 93 -23.03 26.66 5.04
N HIS A 94 -22.44 25.74 5.82
CA HIS A 94 -22.59 25.69 7.29
C HIS A 94 -21.23 25.70 8.03
N PRO A 95 -20.49 26.81 8.02
CA PRO A 95 -19.16 26.89 8.63
C PRO A 95 -19.16 26.71 10.16
N GLY A 96 -20.33 26.85 10.81
CA GLY A 96 -20.50 26.63 12.25
C GLY A 96 -20.62 25.17 12.67
N ILE A 97 -20.83 24.23 11.74
CA ILE A 97 -20.88 22.80 12.03
C ILE A 97 -19.46 22.24 11.91
N PRO A 98 -18.85 21.73 13.00
CA PRO A 98 -17.53 21.13 12.93
C PRO A 98 -17.49 19.97 11.92
N LYS A 99 -16.36 19.84 11.22
CA LYS A 99 -16.12 18.75 10.27
C LYS A 99 -14.86 18.00 10.63
N LEU A 100 -14.95 16.68 10.61
CA LEU A 100 -13.84 15.77 10.85
C LEU A 100 -13.68 14.83 9.65
N GLY A 101 -12.45 14.57 9.23
CA GLY A 101 -12.15 13.61 8.18
C GLY A 101 -11.74 12.26 8.77
N PHE A 102 -12.24 11.16 8.21
CA PHE A 102 -11.80 9.82 8.56
C PHE A 102 -10.96 9.22 7.44
N LEU A 103 -9.64 9.16 7.66
CA LEU A 103 -8.68 8.53 6.75
C LEU A 103 -8.69 7.02 6.97
N HIS A 104 -9.51 6.34 6.17
CA HIS A 104 -9.74 4.90 6.25
C HIS A 104 -8.86 4.16 5.23
N ALA A 105 -7.58 3.98 5.57
CA ALA A 105 -6.59 3.30 4.73
C ALA A 105 -5.44 2.75 5.57
N ASP A 106 -4.71 1.77 5.01
CA ASP A 106 -3.41 1.39 5.52
C ASP A 106 -2.42 2.56 5.35
N ALA A 107 -1.46 2.69 6.27
CA ALA A 107 -0.52 3.82 6.29
C ALA A 107 0.27 3.99 5.00
N PHE A 108 0.53 2.93 4.24
CA PHE A 108 1.32 2.92 3.00
C PHE A 108 0.50 2.91 1.70
N ASP A 109 -0.84 2.91 1.78
CA ASP A 109 -1.72 2.84 0.60
C ASP A 109 -1.83 4.19 -0.16
N SER A 110 -1.94 4.15 -1.49
CA SER A 110 -2.02 5.35 -2.33
C SER A 110 -3.34 6.13 -2.19
N SER A 111 -4.38 5.56 -1.59
CA SER A 111 -5.65 6.25 -1.34
C SER A 111 -5.51 7.45 -0.40
N ARG A 112 -4.40 7.58 0.35
CA ARG A 112 -4.10 8.79 1.13
C ARG A 112 -4.13 10.05 0.27
N ALA A 113 -3.69 9.98 -0.99
CA ALA A 113 -3.74 11.12 -1.91
C ALA A 113 -5.18 11.52 -2.22
N ALA A 114 -6.06 10.53 -2.45
CA ALA A 114 -7.48 10.77 -2.68
C ALA A 114 -8.15 11.38 -1.45
N PHE A 115 -7.83 10.88 -0.26
CA PHE A 115 -8.31 11.45 1.00
C PHE A 115 -7.92 12.92 1.15
N VAL A 116 -6.63 13.26 0.98
CA VAL A 116 -6.17 14.65 1.12
C VAL A 116 -6.85 15.58 0.10
N ALA A 117 -7.04 15.11 -1.15
CA ALA A 117 -7.76 15.86 -2.16
C ALA A 117 -9.24 16.10 -1.78
N ASP A 118 -9.93 15.07 -1.28
CA ASP A 118 -11.31 15.20 -0.83
C ASP A 118 -11.46 16.15 0.36
N MET A 119 -10.61 15.99 1.39
CA MET A 119 -10.68 16.83 2.58
C MET A 119 -10.46 18.31 2.24
N ALA A 120 -9.55 18.60 1.30
CA ALA A 120 -9.35 19.96 0.81
C ALA A 120 -10.60 20.51 0.09
N ARG A 121 -11.27 19.69 -0.73
CA ARG A 121 -12.49 20.07 -1.45
C ARG A 121 -13.70 20.24 -0.52
N TRP A 122 -13.77 19.45 0.55
CA TRP A 122 -14.87 19.49 1.51
C TRP A 122 -14.64 20.48 2.66
N ASP A 123 -13.52 21.20 2.62
CA ASP A 123 -13.11 22.16 3.65
C ASP A 123 -13.05 21.51 5.04
N VAL A 124 -12.32 20.39 5.11
CA VAL A 124 -12.10 19.59 6.32
C VAL A 124 -10.65 19.70 6.75
N HIS A 125 -10.43 20.08 8.00
CA HIS A 125 -9.08 20.39 8.51
C HIS A 125 -8.55 19.44 9.57
N TRP A 126 -9.42 18.77 10.32
CA TRP A 126 -9.05 17.81 11.36
C TRP A 126 -9.31 16.39 10.87
N PHE A 127 -8.46 15.45 11.28
CA PHE A 127 -8.51 14.09 10.77
C PHE A 127 -8.40 13.06 11.90
N VAL A 128 -9.03 11.91 11.68
CA VAL A 128 -8.86 10.69 12.45
C VAL A 128 -8.50 9.54 11.52
N THR A 129 -7.79 8.53 12.03
CA THR A 129 -7.42 7.32 11.29
C THR A 129 -7.33 6.13 12.24
N THR A 130 -7.49 4.90 11.75
CA THR A 130 -7.27 3.70 12.58
C THR A 130 -5.80 3.32 12.73
N SER A 131 -4.92 3.92 11.94
CA SER A 131 -3.51 3.55 11.84
C SER A 131 -2.62 4.40 12.74
N MET A 132 -1.83 3.73 13.59
CA MET A 132 -0.82 4.37 14.45
C MET A 132 0.33 4.97 13.65
N ALA A 133 0.66 4.33 12.54
CA ALA A 133 1.79 4.73 11.71
C ALA A 133 1.44 5.92 10.80
N MET A 134 0.17 6.24 10.58
CA MET A 134 -0.26 7.19 9.54
C MET A 134 0.42 8.56 9.59
N ALA A 135 0.73 9.06 10.79
CA ALA A 135 1.46 10.33 10.95
C ALA A 135 2.85 10.31 10.29
N GLU A 136 3.55 9.16 10.33
CA GLU A 136 4.85 8.96 9.67
C GLU A 136 4.71 8.94 8.13
N TYR A 137 3.54 8.58 7.61
CA TYR A 137 3.24 8.48 6.18
C TYR A 137 2.51 9.71 5.61
N THR A 138 2.10 10.62 6.48
CA THR A 138 1.41 11.87 6.14
C THR A 138 1.89 13.04 7.00
N PRO A 139 3.21 13.31 7.05
CA PRO A 139 3.79 14.25 8.02
C PRO A 139 3.23 15.67 7.90
N GLU A 140 2.81 16.10 6.70
CA GLU A 140 2.22 17.43 6.47
C GLU A 140 0.82 17.61 7.09
N ILE A 141 0.16 16.54 7.53
CA ILE A 141 -1.10 16.59 8.29
C ILE A 141 -0.99 15.98 9.69
N ALA A 142 0.20 15.53 10.12
CA ALA A 142 0.38 14.84 11.40
C ALA A 142 -0.09 15.67 12.61
N GLY A 143 0.13 16.99 12.59
CA GLY A 143 -0.28 17.89 13.70
C GLY A 143 -1.79 18.04 13.90
N ARG A 144 -2.60 17.52 12.97
CA ARG A 144 -4.08 17.58 13.00
C ARG A 144 -4.73 16.22 12.72
N LEU A 145 -3.95 15.15 12.82
CA LEU A 145 -4.36 13.77 12.62
C LEU A 145 -4.27 13.02 13.94
N PHE A 146 -5.37 12.41 14.36
CA PHE A 146 -5.44 11.60 15.58
C PHE A 146 -5.75 10.14 15.26
N VAL A 147 -5.36 9.24 16.16
CA VAL A 147 -5.72 7.84 16.02
C VAL A 147 -7.11 7.63 16.62
N TRP A 148 -8.01 7.04 15.85
CA TRP A 148 -9.25 6.43 16.34
C TRP A 148 -9.01 4.92 16.36
N PRO A 149 -8.53 4.35 17.49
CA PRO A 149 -7.88 3.05 17.48
C PRO A 149 -8.81 1.92 17.07
N ASN A 150 -8.26 0.88 16.44
CA ASN A 150 -8.97 -0.40 16.28
C ASN A 150 -9.51 -0.89 17.64
N ALA A 151 -10.67 -1.55 17.65
CA ALA A 151 -11.28 -2.11 18.85
C ALA A 151 -11.98 -3.43 18.53
N ILE A 152 -12.24 -4.22 19.58
CA ILE A 152 -13.07 -5.42 19.49
C ILE A 152 -14.50 -5.15 19.94
N ASP A 153 -15.43 -5.89 19.35
CA ASP A 153 -16.77 -6.09 19.90
C ASP A 153 -16.71 -7.20 20.96
N PRO A 154 -16.89 -6.88 22.26
CA PRO A 154 -16.76 -7.88 23.33
C PRO A 154 -17.90 -8.91 23.33
N ALA A 155 -18.99 -8.67 22.59
CA ALA A 155 -20.01 -9.70 22.39
C ALA A 155 -19.51 -10.84 21.46
N VAL A 156 -18.60 -10.51 20.55
CA VAL A 156 -18.04 -11.44 19.55
C VAL A 156 -16.71 -12.01 20.01
N PHE A 157 -15.76 -11.16 20.41
CA PHE A 157 -14.43 -11.58 20.82
C PHE A 157 -14.35 -11.64 22.34
N ARG A 158 -14.48 -12.86 22.86
CA ARG A 158 -14.55 -13.18 24.30
C ARG A 158 -14.07 -14.60 24.55
N ASP A 159 -13.97 -14.95 25.83
CA ASP A 159 -13.80 -16.36 26.20
C ASP A 159 -15.06 -17.17 25.88
N TYR A 160 -14.90 -18.24 25.10
CA TYR A 160 -15.94 -19.23 24.82
C TYR A 160 -15.77 -20.51 25.65
N GLY A 161 -14.74 -20.60 26.49
CA GLY A 161 -14.45 -21.76 27.32
C GLY A 161 -14.08 -23.02 26.53
N LEU A 162 -13.52 -22.86 25.32
CA LEU A 162 -13.16 -23.99 24.47
C LEU A 162 -11.80 -24.59 24.89
N THR A 163 -11.69 -25.91 24.71
CA THR A 163 -10.42 -26.62 24.91
C THR A 163 -9.36 -26.14 23.93
N LYS A 164 -8.14 -25.92 24.43
CA LYS A 164 -6.95 -25.54 23.65
C LYS A 164 -6.40 -26.74 22.86
N ASN A 165 -6.98 -27.01 21.69
CA ASN A 165 -6.60 -28.14 20.83
C ASN A 165 -5.86 -27.73 19.54
N VAL A 166 -5.66 -26.42 19.32
CA VAL A 166 -4.83 -25.88 18.24
C VAL A 166 -3.57 -25.25 18.84
N PRO A 167 -2.39 -25.89 18.77
CA PRO A 167 -1.19 -25.33 19.39
C PRO A 167 -0.82 -23.97 18.81
N VAL A 168 -0.70 -23.88 17.47
CA VAL A 168 -0.36 -22.63 16.78
C VAL A 168 -1.34 -22.40 15.64
N LEU A 169 -2.04 -21.27 15.67
CA LEU A 169 -2.96 -20.83 14.61
C LEU A 169 -2.33 -19.73 13.75
N LEU A 170 -2.06 -20.04 12.49
CA LEU A 170 -1.57 -19.09 11.50
C LEU A 170 -2.76 -18.55 10.71
N THR A 171 -3.03 -17.25 10.79
CA THR A 171 -4.14 -16.63 10.03
C THR A 171 -3.71 -15.39 9.27
N GLY A 172 -4.33 -15.17 8.11
CA GLY A 172 -4.18 -13.94 7.33
C GLY A 172 -3.29 -14.08 6.10
N SER A 173 -3.00 -12.94 5.46
CA SER A 173 -2.23 -12.92 4.22
C SER A 173 -0.74 -13.14 4.48
N GLN A 174 -0.08 -13.85 3.57
CA GLN A 174 1.38 -14.03 3.52
C GLN A 174 2.01 -13.16 2.41
N ALA A 175 1.33 -12.08 2.01
CA ALA A 175 1.87 -11.13 1.02
C ALA A 175 3.21 -10.51 1.47
N SER A 176 3.96 -9.96 0.52
CA SER A 176 5.31 -9.44 0.74
C SER A 176 5.37 -8.36 1.83
N HIS A 177 4.32 -7.55 1.99
CA HIS A 177 4.23 -6.51 3.03
C HIS A 177 4.04 -7.04 4.47
N TYR A 178 4.07 -8.36 4.69
CA TYR A 178 4.10 -8.98 6.03
C TYR A 178 5.42 -9.74 6.30
N PRO A 179 6.58 -9.06 6.28
CA PRO A 179 7.87 -9.73 6.38
C PRO A 179 8.04 -10.55 7.67
N TRP A 180 7.68 -9.99 8.84
CA TRP A 180 7.77 -10.69 10.12
C TRP A 180 6.89 -11.93 10.18
N ARG A 181 5.63 -11.84 9.71
CA ARG A 181 4.69 -12.98 9.74
C ARG A 181 5.22 -14.13 8.90
N ASN A 182 5.75 -13.83 7.72
CA ASN A 182 6.32 -14.83 6.83
C ASN A 182 7.55 -15.50 7.45
N ALA A 183 8.39 -14.71 8.13
CA ALA A 183 9.55 -15.18 8.86
C ALA A 183 9.18 -16.12 10.01
N VAL A 184 8.31 -15.67 10.92
CA VAL A 184 7.83 -16.47 12.05
C VAL A 184 7.05 -17.72 11.59
N SER A 185 6.22 -17.61 10.56
CA SER A 185 5.51 -18.77 10.01
C SER A 185 6.48 -19.84 9.50
N ARG A 186 7.62 -19.47 8.91
CA ARG A 186 8.63 -20.44 8.47
C ARG A 186 9.34 -21.13 9.63
N ALA A 187 9.60 -20.39 10.72
CA ALA A 187 10.19 -20.96 11.92
C ALA A 187 9.24 -21.92 12.66
N LEU A 188 7.93 -21.62 12.69
CA LEU A 188 6.96 -22.39 13.47
C LEU A 188 6.42 -23.64 12.79
N VAL A 189 6.23 -23.62 11.46
CA VAL A 189 5.62 -24.75 10.74
C VAL A 189 6.39 -26.07 10.87
N PRO A 190 7.73 -26.11 10.85
CA PRO A 190 8.49 -27.36 11.05
C PRO A 190 8.42 -27.90 12.48
N GLU A 191 8.27 -27.01 13.47
CA GLU A 191 8.48 -27.32 14.89
C GLU A 191 7.16 -27.61 15.63
N PHE A 192 6.03 -27.09 15.16
CA PHE A 192 4.74 -27.21 15.84
C PHE A 192 3.63 -27.71 14.92
N ILE A 193 2.63 -28.36 15.52
CA ILE A 193 1.35 -28.60 14.85
C ILE A 193 0.69 -27.23 14.62
N THR A 194 0.58 -26.86 13.35
CA THR A 194 0.02 -25.58 12.92
C THR A 194 -1.30 -25.79 12.18
N VAL A 195 -2.28 -24.92 12.45
CA VAL A 195 -3.47 -24.77 11.60
C VAL A 195 -3.30 -23.48 10.80
N ASN A 196 -3.37 -23.59 9.48
CA ASN A 196 -3.24 -22.43 8.59
C ASN A 196 -4.61 -22.05 7.99
N MET A 197 -5.02 -20.81 8.22
CA MET A 197 -6.21 -20.19 7.64
C MET A 197 -5.80 -19.10 6.64
N PRO A 198 -5.65 -19.44 5.35
CA PRO A 198 -5.17 -18.51 4.34
C PRO A 198 -6.18 -17.38 4.08
N HIS A 199 -5.66 -16.21 3.71
CA HIS A 199 -6.46 -15.09 3.27
C HIS A 199 -6.69 -15.12 1.76
N PHE A 200 -7.95 -15.16 1.32
CA PHE A 200 -8.30 -15.30 -0.11
C PHE A 200 -8.37 -13.95 -0.84
N GLY A 201 -7.43 -13.05 -0.53
CA GLY A 201 -7.36 -11.70 -1.11
C GLY A 201 -8.46 -10.72 -0.67
N TRP A 202 -8.47 -9.52 -1.26
CA TRP A 202 -9.28 -8.37 -0.81
C TRP A 202 -10.33 -7.90 -1.83
N ASN A 203 -10.36 -8.52 -3.00
CA ASN A 203 -11.08 -8.00 -4.18
C ASN A 203 -12.12 -8.98 -4.75
N SER A 204 -12.35 -10.13 -4.11
CA SER A 204 -13.31 -11.14 -4.59
C SER A 204 -14.17 -11.67 -3.45
N GLU A 205 -15.48 -11.45 -3.56
CA GLU A 205 -16.48 -11.96 -2.63
C GLU A 205 -16.54 -13.50 -2.65
N SER A 206 -16.43 -14.11 -3.83
CA SER A 206 -16.49 -15.57 -3.98
C SER A 206 -15.28 -16.30 -3.40
N ALA A 207 -14.09 -15.68 -3.47
CA ALA A 207 -12.88 -16.24 -2.88
C ALA A 207 -12.88 -16.06 -1.35
N THR A 208 -13.35 -14.90 -0.87
CA THR A 208 -13.35 -14.55 0.56
C THR A 208 -14.49 -15.17 1.35
N GLY A 209 -15.55 -15.67 0.72
CA GLY A 209 -16.66 -16.37 1.39
C GLY A 209 -16.27 -17.64 2.14
N ARG A 210 -15.07 -18.18 1.92
CA ARG A 210 -14.50 -19.31 2.67
C ARG A 210 -13.76 -18.90 3.95
N MET A 211 -13.58 -17.60 4.17
CA MET A 211 -12.90 -17.08 5.36
C MET A 211 -13.86 -17.15 6.56
N LEU A 212 -13.32 -17.56 7.70
CA LEU A 212 -14.02 -17.42 8.97
C LEU A 212 -14.04 -15.94 9.37
N ILE A 213 -15.20 -15.48 9.81
CA ILE A 213 -15.44 -14.10 10.26
C ILE A 213 -16.25 -14.12 11.56
N GLY A 214 -16.22 -13.02 12.31
CA GLY A 214 -17.02 -12.84 13.53
C GLY A 214 -16.83 -13.96 14.55
N GLU A 215 -17.93 -14.49 15.09
CA GLU A 215 -17.91 -15.52 16.13
C GLU A 215 -17.19 -16.80 15.69
N GLY A 216 -17.34 -17.23 14.44
CA GLY A 216 -16.65 -18.42 13.92
C GLY A 216 -15.12 -18.25 13.95
N TYR A 217 -14.64 -17.05 13.66
CA TYR A 217 -13.21 -16.72 13.77
C TYR A 217 -12.76 -16.64 15.23
N SER A 218 -13.54 -15.99 16.10
CA SER A 218 -13.21 -15.89 17.52
C SER A 218 -13.20 -17.25 18.24
N ARG A 219 -14.09 -18.17 17.89
CA ARG A 219 -14.08 -19.54 18.43
C ARG A 219 -12.83 -20.32 17.98
N LEU A 220 -12.39 -20.16 16.74
CA LEU A 220 -11.14 -20.77 16.29
C LEU A 220 -9.92 -20.21 17.05
N LEU A 221 -9.90 -18.90 17.27
CA LEU A 221 -8.90 -18.27 18.14
C LEU A 221 -8.97 -18.87 19.55
N ASN A 222 -10.15 -18.90 20.17
CA ASN A 222 -10.35 -19.42 21.53
C ASN A 222 -9.96 -20.90 21.68
N ALA A 223 -10.06 -21.71 20.63
CA ALA A 223 -9.55 -23.09 20.63
C ALA A 223 -8.01 -23.19 20.48
N SER A 224 -7.32 -22.08 20.24
CA SER A 224 -5.88 -22.02 19.98
C SER A 224 -5.07 -21.55 21.20
N SER A 225 -3.86 -22.09 21.37
CA SER A 225 -2.91 -21.67 22.41
C SER A 225 -2.17 -20.40 22.00
N PHE A 226 -1.58 -20.40 20.80
CA PHE A 226 -0.87 -19.24 20.24
C PHE A 226 -1.44 -18.82 18.90
N ALA A 227 -1.44 -17.52 18.64
CA ALA A 227 -1.66 -16.98 17.30
C ALA A 227 -0.69 -15.83 17.02
N PRO A 228 0.21 -15.96 16.02
CA PRO A 228 1.08 -14.88 15.62
C PRO A 228 0.38 -13.85 14.72
N THR A 229 0.67 -12.56 14.94
CA THR A 229 0.32 -11.48 14.01
C THR A 229 1.35 -10.35 14.06
N CYS A 230 1.37 -9.51 13.03
CA CYS A 230 2.28 -8.37 12.92
C CYS A 230 1.57 -7.13 12.39
N GLY A 231 2.26 -6.00 12.47
CA GLY A 231 1.81 -4.69 12.05
C GLY A 231 2.12 -4.34 10.59
N THR A 232 2.48 -5.32 9.75
CA THR A 232 2.99 -5.13 8.37
C THR A 232 4.36 -4.43 8.34
N ILE A 233 4.82 -4.02 7.16
CA ILE A 233 5.97 -3.10 7.00
C ILE A 233 5.82 -1.78 7.79
N ALA A 234 4.58 -1.33 8.05
CA ALA A 234 4.28 -0.11 8.78
C ALA A 234 4.31 -0.27 10.31
N GLN A 235 4.50 -1.48 10.84
CA GLN A 235 4.56 -1.72 12.29
C GLN A 235 3.33 -1.19 13.07
N ASP A 236 2.16 -1.30 12.43
CA ASP A 236 0.88 -0.76 12.92
C ASP A 236 0.16 -1.72 13.89
N VAL A 237 -0.81 -1.22 14.65
CA VAL A 237 -1.70 -2.05 15.47
C VAL A 237 -2.94 -2.43 14.67
N VAL A 238 -2.85 -3.56 13.97
CA VAL A 238 -4.02 -4.15 13.29
C VAL A 238 -4.97 -4.83 14.28
N ARG A 239 -6.24 -4.98 13.89
CA ARG A 239 -7.31 -5.59 14.71
C ARG A 239 -6.93 -6.92 15.35
N LYS A 240 -6.17 -7.77 14.64
CA LYS A 240 -5.73 -9.07 15.15
C LYS A 240 -4.95 -8.99 16.46
N HIS A 241 -4.19 -7.93 16.69
CA HIS A 241 -3.48 -7.73 17.96
C HIS A 241 -4.46 -7.63 19.15
N LEU A 242 -5.72 -7.28 18.89
CA LEU A 242 -6.78 -7.18 19.89
C LEU A 242 -7.69 -8.41 19.88
N GLU A 243 -8.08 -8.89 18.69
CA GLU A 243 -8.98 -10.04 18.52
C GLU A 243 -8.42 -11.34 19.10
N ILE A 244 -7.10 -11.57 18.96
CA ILE A 244 -6.40 -12.75 19.48
C ILE A 244 -6.49 -12.83 21.01
N PRO A 245 -5.95 -11.85 21.78
CA PRO A 245 -6.04 -11.89 23.24
C PRO A 245 -7.48 -11.76 23.76
N ALA A 246 -8.36 -10.99 23.10
CA ALA A 246 -9.79 -10.92 23.47
C ALA A 246 -10.49 -12.28 23.40
N SER A 247 -10.00 -13.20 22.57
CA SER A 247 -10.53 -14.57 22.45
C SER A 247 -9.83 -15.56 23.39
N MET A 248 -9.12 -15.09 24.43
CA MET A 248 -8.33 -15.91 25.37
C MET A 248 -7.19 -16.70 24.69
N THR A 249 -6.52 -16.14 23.70
CA THR A 249 -5.38 -16.76 23.00
C THR A 249 -4.11 -15.98 23.28
N CYS A 250 -2.98 -16.66 23.47
CA CYS A 250 -1.70 -15.99 23.65
C CYS A 250 -1.27 -15.30 22.35
N LEU A 251 -1.18 -13.97 22.39
CA LEU A 251 -0.71 -13.15 21.29
C LEU A 251 0.80 -13.31 21.12
N VAL A 252 1.24 -13.67 19.92
CA VAL A 252 2.66 -13.63 19.54
C VAL A 252 2.84 -12.53 18.50
N THR A 253 3.75 -11.59 18.72
CA THR A 253 3.89 -10.44 17.80
C THR A 253 5.31 -9.86 17.79
N GLU A 254 5.57 -8.95 16.86
CA GLU A 254 6.81 -8.17 16.84
C GLU A 254 6.77 -7.07 17.91
N ARG A 255 7.91 -6.74 18.50
CA ARG A 255 8.02 -5.60 19.40
C ARG A 255 8.07 -4.30 18.58
N THR A 256 7.06 -3.45 18.73
CA THR A 256 7.02 -2.12 18.10
C THR A 256 6.51 -1.07 19.09
N ALA A 257 6.87 0.20 18.85
CA ALA A 257 6.41 1.30 19.69
C ALA A 257 4.87 1.42 19.71
N SER A 258 4.21 1.15 18.58
CA SER A 258 2.76 1.15 18.46
C SER A 258 2.11 0.07 19.35
N ILE A 259 2.69 -1.13 19.38
CA ILE A 259 2.19 -2.24 20.19
C ILE A 259 2.42 -1.98 21.68
N GLU A 260 3.59 -1.48 22.06
CA GLU A 260 3.87 -1.09 23.45
C GLU A 260 2.95 0.06 23.91
N ALA A 261 2.65 1.03 23.04
CA ALA A 261 1.70 2.10 23.34
C ALA A 261 0.30 1.54 23.65
N PHE A 262 -0.14 0.46 23.01
CA PHE A 262 -1.42 -0.18 23.35
C PHE A 262 -1.41 -0.92 24.70
N GLY A 263 -0.28 -0.93 25.42
CA GLY A 263 -0.13 -1.54 26.74
C GLY A 263 0.39 -2.98 26.70
N PHE A 264 0.79 -3.47 25.52
CA PHE A 264 1.38 -4.80 25.39
C PHE A 264 2.82 -4.83 25.91
N ALA A 265 3.16 -5.90 26.62
CA ALA A 265 4.47 -6.11 27.24
C ALA A 265 4.88 -7.58 27.15
N ASP A 266 6.14 -7.80 26.74
CA ASP A 266 6.72 -9.14 26.54
C ASP A 266 6.63 -9.99 27.81
N MET A 267 6.19 -11.23 27.65
CA MET A 267 5.99 -12.22 28.71
C MET A 267 5.09 -11.75 29.87
N VAL A 268 4.33 -10.66 29.68
CA VAL A 268 3.36 -10.18 30.68
C VAL A 268 1.95 -10.42 30.18
N ASN A 269 1.61 -9.91 29.00
CA ASN A 269 0.28 -9.99 28.40
C ASN A 269 0.31 -10.35 26.89
N CYS A 270 1.50 -10.53 26.33
CA CYS A 270 1.77 -11.10 25.02
C CYS A 270 3.20 -11.65 24.97
N VAL A 271 3.57 -12.29 23.87
CA VAL A 271 4.93 -12.72 23.57
C VAL A 271 5.47 -11.89 22.42
N PHE A 272 6.51 -11.10 22.67
CA PHE A 272 7.29 -10.48 21.61
C PHE A 272 8.32 -11.49 21.09
N ALA A 273 8.40 -11.69 19.79
CA ALA A 273 9.33 -12.66 19.21
C ALA A 273 9.89 -12.20 17.87
N THR A 274 11.02 -12.77 17.47
CA THR A 274 11.62 -12.71 16.14
C THR A 274 11.64 -14.11 15.51
N GLU A 275 12.09 -14.22 14.27
CA GLU A 275 12.27 -15.54 13.65
C GLU A 275 13.32 -16.41 14.37
N ASP A 276 14.23 -15.78 15.11
CA ASP A 276 15.34 -16.44 15.78
C ASP A 276 14.97 -17.03 17.15
N ASP A 277 13.98 -16.45 17.85
CA ASP A 277 13.65 -16.83 19.24
C ASP A 277 12.22 -17.38 19.43
N VAL A 278 11.36 -17.31 18.41
CA VAL A 278 9.94 -17.67 18.56
C VAL A 278 9.74 -19.13 18.92
N VAL A 279 10.56 -20.04 18.38
CA VAL A 279 10.47 -21.48 18.66
C VAL A 279 10.79 -21.77 20.13
N ASP A 280 11.84 -21.14 20.65
CA ASP A 280 12.27 -21.31 22.04
C ASP A 280 11.23 -20.78 23.02
N LYS A 281 10.69 -19.58 22.75
CA LYS A 281 9.65 -18.97 23.61
C LYS A 281 8.37 -19.81 23.65
N LEU A 282 7.91 -20.30 22.49
CA LEU A 282 6.69 -21.12 22.43
C LEU A 282 6.91 -22.49 23.10
N SER A 283 8.07 -23.12 22.87
CA SER A 283 8.43 -24.39 23.52
C SER A 283 8.51 -24.26 25.04
N TYR A 284 9.12 -23.17 25.52
CA TYR A 284 9.15 -22.85 26.95
C TYR A 284 7.73 -22.73 27.52
N LEU A 285 6.85 -21.96 26.89
CA LEU A 285 5.50 -21.73 27.41
C LEU A 285 4.61 -22.98 27.35
N LEU A 286 4.77 -23.85 26.34
CA LEU A 286 4.07 -25.14 26.29
C LEU A 286 4.50 -26.07 27.43
N ASN A 287 5.77 -25.98 27.88
CA ASN A 287 6.28 -26.71 29.02
C ASN A 287 5.98 -26.03 30.37
N ASN A 288 5.44 -24.81 30.36
CA ASN A 288 5.11 -24.02 31.56
C ASN A 288 3.65 -23.50 31.46
N PRO A 289 2.65 -24.39 31.54
CA PRO A 289 1.25 -24.05 31.23
C PRO A 289 0.64 -22.99 32.17
N GLU A 290 1.08 -22.93 33.43
CA GLU A 290 0.64 -21.88 34.37
C GLU A 290 1.08 -20.48 33.91
N GLU A 291 2.30 -20.37 33.40
CA GLU A 291 2.84 -19.11 32.88
C GLU A 291 2.13 -18.71 31.58
N LEU A 292 1.88 -19.68 30.69
CA LEU A 292 1.08 -19.46 29.48
C LEU A 292 -0.33 -18.96 29.81
N ASP A 293 -1.01 -19.59 30.77
CA ASP A 293 -2.35 -19.17 31.21
C ASP A 293 -2.33 -17.77 31.82
N ARG A 294 -1.33 -17.46 32.65
CA ARG A 294 -1.13 -16.12 33.24
C ARG A 294 -0.98 -15.04 32.16
N ILE A 295 -0.11 -15.25 31.17
CA ILE A 295 0.11 -14.30 30.07
C ILE A 295 -1.17 -14.13 29.24
N THR A 296 -1.84 -15.24 28.93
CA THR A 296 -3.07 -15.26 28.14
C THR A 296 -4.19 -14.47 28.83
N ARG A 297 -4.39 -14.69 30.13
CA ARG A 297 -5.39 -13.95 30.92
C ARG A 297 -5.07 -12.47 31.02
N ALA A 298 -3.80 -12.11 31.21
CA ALA A 298 -3.38 -10.71 31.25
C ALA A 298 -3.61 -10.01 29.90
N GLY A 299 -3.36 -10.69 28.78
CA GLY A 299 -3.68 -10.20 27.43
C GLY A 299 -5.18 -9.97 27.24
N HIS A 300 -6.00 -10.96 27.61
CA HIS A 300 -7.45 -10.85 27.56
C HIS A 300 -7.96 -9.68 28.41
N GLN A 301 -7.48 -9.56 29.65
CA GLN A 301 -7.84 -8.49 30.56
C GLN A 301 -7.51 -7.11 29.98
N LEU A 302 -6.28 -6.91 29.50
CA LEU A 302 -5.85 -5.65 28.87
C LEU A 302 -6.83 -5.23 27.77
N VAL A 303 -7.22 -6.14 26.88
CA VAL A 303 -8.07 -5.81 25.75
C VAL A 303 -9.51 -5.52 26.16
N HIS A 304 -10.08 -6.27 27.10
CA HIS A 304 -11.44 -6.01 27.58
C HIS A 304 -11.54 -4.74 28.45
N GLU A 305 -10.45 -4.35 29.13
CA GLU A 305 -10.40 -3.14 29.96
C GLU A 305 -10.12 -1.85 29.17
N HIS A 306 -9.46 -1.93 28.01
CA HIS A 306 -8.98 -0.74 27.28
C HIS A 306 -9.36 -0.69 25.79
N HIS A 307 -9.66 -1.83 25.17
CA HIS A 307 -9.66 -1.95 23.70
C HIS A 307 -10.97 -2.46 23.10
N THR A 308 -12.09 -2.25 23.80
CA THR A 308 -13.45 -2.52 23.29
C THR A 308 -14.05 -1.30 22.60
N LEU A 309 -15.15 -1.50 21.85
CA LEU A 309 -15.91 -0.39 21.23
C LEU A 309 -16.33 0.70 22.24
N ALA A 310 -16.54 0.35 23.51
CA ALA A 310 -16.91 1.29 24.57
C ALA A 310 -15.78 2.28 24.94
N HIS A 311 -14.54 2.00 24.54
CA HIS A 311 -13.35 2.83 24.80
C HIS A 311 -12.97 3.68 23.58
N ARG A 312 -13.89 3.89 22.63
CA ARG A 312 -13.61 4.57 21.35
C ARG A 312 -14.26 5.95 21.23
N SER A 313 -14.20 6.72 22.31
CA SER A 313 -14.79 8.05 22.45
C SER A 313 -13.96 9.20 21.83
N GLN A 314 -12.86 8.93 21.12
CA GLN A 314 -11.91 9.94 20.65
C GLN A 314 -12.56 11.01 19.77
N ILE A 315 -13.45 10.61 18.85
CA ILE A 315 -14.20 11.56 18.01
C ILE A 315 -15.11 12.45 18.88
N ARG A 316 -15.70 11.89 19.95
CA ARG A 316 -16.51 12.65 20.91
C ARG A 316 -15.66 13.60 21.74
N GLN A 317 -14.49 13.17 22.20
CA GLN A 317 -13.54 14.01 22.94
C GLN A 317 -13.06 15.18 22.07
N TRP A 318 -12.67 14.91 20.82
CA TRP A 318 -12.30 15.97 19.87
C TRP A 318 -13.44 16.96 19.66
N PHE A 319 -14.67 16.47 19.46
CA PHE A 319 -15.84 17.33 19.28
C PHE A 319 -16.06 18.26 20.49
N GLU A 320 -15.99 17.73 21.70
CA GLU A 320 -16.12 18.53 22.92
C GLU A 320 -15.01 19.56 23.08
N LEU A 321 -13.77 19.20 22.74
CA LEU A 321 -12.63 20.12 22.79
C LEU A 321 -12.81 21.28 21.81
N VAL A 322 -13.21 20.99 20.56
CA VAL A 322 -13.45 22.01 19.54
C VAL A 322 -14.65 22.89 19.88
N GLN A 323 -15.73 22.31 20.42
CA GLN A 323 -16.89 23.09 20.86
C GLN A 323 -16.56 24.05 22.02
N ARG A 324 -15.72 23.63 22.98
CA ARG A 324 -15.38 24.46 24.14
C ARG A 324 -14.30 25.51 23.85
N HIS A 325 -13.35 25.22 22.97
CA HIS A 325 -12.14 26.02 22.81
C HIS A 325 -11.91 26.56 21.40
N GLY A 326 -12.80 26.23 20.45
CA GLY A 326 -12.64 26.55 19.04
C GLY A 326 -11.64 25.65 18.32
N THR A 327 -11.31 26.00 17.08
CA THR A 327 -10.45 25.19 16.20
C THR A 327 -8.96 25.51 16.30
N GLN A 328 -8.58 26.60 16.97
CA GLN A 328 -7.19 27.02 17.14
C GLN A 328 -6.59 26.47 18.44
N ILE A 329 -6.65 25.15 18.59
CA ILE A 329 -6.17 24.43 19.77
C ILE A 329 -5.13 23.38 19.42
N ALA A 330 -4.24 23.10 20.35
CA ALA A 330 -3.35 21.95 20.29
C ALA A 330 -3.93 20.82 21.14
N ILE A 331 -4.05 19.64 20.55
CA ILE A 331 -4.58 18.43 21.20
C ILE A 331 -3.47 17.39 21.24
N THR A 332 -3.39 16.66 22.36
CA THR A 332 -2.51 15.50 22.54
C THR A 332 -3.32 14.23 22.72
N GLN A 333 -2.71 13.09 22.43
CA GLN A 333 -3.32 11.77 22.56
C GLN A 333 -2.52 10.89 23.52
N GLN A 334 -3.19 10.33 24.53
CA GLN A 334 -2.59 9.53 25.59
C GLN A 334 -2.97 8.06 25.50
N TRP A 335 -2.02 7.19 25.78
CA TRP A 335 -2.14 5.74 25.65
C TRP A 335 -2.32 5.05 27.01
N PRO A 336 -2.98 3.88 27.09
CA PRO A 336 -3.34 2.95 26.01
C PRO A 336 -4.70 3.20 25.34
N ASN A 337 -5.59 3.98 25.95
CA ASN A 337 -6.95 4.23 25.43
C ASN A 337 -6.98 5.17 24.22
N GLY A 338 -5.91 5.90 23.93
CA GLY A 338 -5.88 6.94 22.90
C GLY A 338 -6.71 8.17 23.29
N GLU A 339 -6.76 8.56 24.56
CA GLU A 339 -7.56 9.69 25.06
C GLU A 339 -7.05 11.04 24.56
N LEU A 340 -7.96 11.89 24.09
CA LEU A 340 -7.66 13.24 23.61
C LEU A 340 -7.83 14.28 24.71
N SER A 341 -6.82 15.16 24.85
CA SER A 341 -6.84 16.27 25.82
C SER A 341 -6.12 17.50 25.26
N LEU A 342 -6.36 18.69 25.85
CA LEU A 342 -5.59 19.88 25.49
C LEU A 342 -4.10 19.68 25.81
N ALA A 343 -3.25 20.06 24.87
CA ALA A 343 -1.81 20.05 25.11
C ALA A 343 -1.45 21.13 26.15
N THR A 344 -0.98 20.71 27.33
CA THR A 344 -0.55 21.61 28.42
C THR A 344 0.84 22.21 28.21
N ARG A 345 1.61 21.67 27.25
CA ARG A 345 2.93 22.13 26.77
C ARG A 345 3.13 21.66 25.33
N PRO A 346 4.06 22.26 24.55
CA PRO A 346 4.54 21.63 23.33
C PRO A 346 5.02 20.23 23.69
N LEU A 347 4.41 19.21 23.11
CA LEU A 347 4.86 17.84 23.32
C LEU A 347 6.32 17.77 22.85
N PRO A 348 7.24 17.24 23.68
CA PRO A 348 8.51 16.79 23.13
C PRO A 348 8.19 15.79 22.00
N PRO A 349 8.95 15.78 20.90
CA PRO A 349 8.80 14.75 19.88
C PRO A 349 8.80 13.40 20.60
N GLN A 350 7.76 12.60 20.36
CA GLN A 350 7.75 11.22 20.88
C GLN A 350 9.07 10.58 20.46
N PRO A 351 9.75 9.84 21.36
CA PRO A 351 11.04 9.22 21.03
C PRO A 351 10.86 8.47 19.72
N ALA A 352 11.69 8.83 18.73
CA ALA A 352 11.56 8.32 17.38
C ALA A 352 11.44 6.79 17.42
N SER A 353 10.23 6.29 17.16
CA SER A 353 10.03 4.90 16.81
C SER A 353 11.03 4.59 15.70
N ARG A 354 11.65 3.40 15.73
CA ARG A 354 12.36 2.93 14.53
C ARG A 354 11.28 2.84 13.46
N PRO A 355 11.35 3.67 12.40
CA PRO A 355 10.25 3.73 11.44
C PRO A 355 10.16 2.41 10.69
N GLY A 356 9.00 2.15 10.09
CA GLY A 356 8.75 0.95 9.29
C GLY A 356 9.86 0.65 8.27
N ARG A 357 10.04 -0.61 7.89
CA ARG A 357 11.16 -1.03 7.01
C ARG A 357 11.16 -0.30 5.66
N ASP A 358 9.99 0.03 5.14
CA ASP A 358 9.84 0.80 3.90
C ASP A 358 10.28 2.26 4.07
N ARG A 359 10.02 2.88 5.23
CA ARG A 359 10.49 4.24 5.56
C ARG A 359 12.01 4.30 5.65
N GLN A 360 12.63 3.30 6.31
CA GLN A 360 14.09 3.18 6.36
C GLN A 360 14.71 3.06 4.97
N LEU A 361 14.08 2.30 4.06
CA LEU A 361 14.52 2.17 2.67
C LEU A 361 14.37 3.50 1.90
N ILE A 362 13.28 4.23 2.10
CA ILE A 362 13.08 5.55 1.48
C ILE A 362 14.14 6.54 1.97
N GLU A 363 14.39 6.60 3.28
CA GLU A 363 15.41 7.46 3.88
C GLU A 363 16.82 7.11 3.38
N SER A 364 17.16 5.82 3.33
CA SER A 364 18.42 5.33 2.75
C SER A 364 18.55 5.72 1.27
N GLY A 365 17.47 5.57 0.50
CA GLY A 365 17.43 5.95 -0.92
C GLY A 365 17.67 7.45 -1.14
N TRP A 366 17.02 8.31 -0.37
CA TRP A 366 17.27 9.75 -0.40
C TRP A 366 18.69 10.12 0.03
N SER A 367 19.21 9.45 1.06
CA SER A 367 20.59 9.65 1.53
C SER A 367 21.62 9.24 0.47
N ALA A 368 21.36 8.16 -0.27
CA ALA A 368 22.19 7.74 -1.41
C ALA A 368 22.15 8.76 -2.55
N LEU A 369 20.98 9.34 -2.85
CA LEU A 369 20.86 10.43 -3.83
C LEU A 369 21.67 11.67 -3.44
N GLN A 370 21.68 12.05 -2.17
CA GLN A 370 22.49 13.17 -1.68
C GLN A 370 23.99 12.95 -1.90
N ARG A 371 24.45 11.69 -1.89
CA ARG A 371 25.83 11.30 -2.19
C ARG A 371 26.08 11.05 -3.69
N ALA A 372 25.09 11.31 -4.54
CA ALA A 372 25.10 10.98 -5.97
C ALA A 372 25.33 9.48 -6.28
N ASP A 373 25.02 8.59 -5.33
CA ASP A 373 25.06 7.13 -5.53
C ASP A 373 23.71 6.65 -6.09
N TYR A 374 23.50 6.92 -7.38
CA TYR A 374 22.25 6.59 -8.07
C TYR A 374 21.91 5.09 -8.07
N PRO A 375 22.88 4.15 -8.27
CA PRO A 375 22.58 2.72 -8.17
C PRO A 375 22.10 2.30 -6.78
N ALA A 376 22.70 2.81 -5.70
CA ALA A 376 22.24 2.52 -4.35
C ALA A 376 20.84 3.10 -4.07
N ALA A 377 20.60 4.34 -4.50
CA ALA A 377 19.29 4.98 -4.39
C ALA A 377 18.20 4.17 -5.10
N GLN A 378 18.45 3.81 -6.36
CA GLN A 378 17.53 3.01 -7.16
C GLN A 378 17.23 1.66 -6.49
N ARG A 379 18.26 0.96 -5.99
CA ARG A 379 18.10 -0.30 -5.28
C ARG A 379 17.16 -0.14 -4.07
N ASP A 380 17.37 0.88 -3.24
CA ASP A 380 16.60 1.04 -2.01
C ASP A 380 15.15 1.43 -2.28
N PHE A 381 14.89 2.32 -3.26
CA PHE A 381 13.53 2.64 -3.68
C PHE A 381 12.82 1.44 -4.34
N VAL A 382 13.49 0.65 -5.17
CA VAL A 382 12.92 -0.60 -5.72
C VAL A 382 12.61 -1.58 -4.59
N ARG A 383 13.51 -1.76 -3.62
CA ARG A 383 13.28 -2.63 -2.46
C ARG A 383 12.06 -2.18 -1.64
N CYS A 384 11.83 -0.87 -1.54
CA CYS A 384 10.62 -0.33 -0.93
C CYS A 384 9.37 -0.78 -1.73
N LEU A 385 9.39 -0.62 -3.05
CA LEU A 385 8.29 -1.02 -3.92
C LEU A 385 8.03 -2.54 -4.00
N ASN A 386 9.02 -3.35 -3.65
CA ASN A 386 8.88 -4.82 -3.55
C ASN A 386 7.94 -5.25 -2.41
N TYR A 387 7.77 -4.41 -1.40
CA TYR A 387 6.80 -4.67 -0.33
C TYR A 387 5.39 -4.33 -0.76
N PHE A 388 5.20 -3.14 -1.30
CA PHE A 388 3.90 -2.64 -1.77
C PHE A 388 4.14 -1.49 -2.76
N PHE A 389 3.15 -1.13 -3.58
CA PHE A 389 3.26 0.05 -4.43
C PHE A 389 3.13 1.33 -3.57
N ILE A 390 4.27 1.84 -3.10
CA ILE A 390 4.37 2.97 -2.18
C ILE A 390 4.68 4.25 -2.96
N PRO A 391 3.80 5.28 -2.92
CA PRO A 391 3.97 6.53 -3.67
C PRO A 391 5.34 7.19 -3.52
N GLU A 392 5.87 7.24 -2.31
CA GLU A 392 7.14 7.89 -1.98
C GLU A 392 8.34 7.17 -2.60
N GLY A 393 8.33 5.84 -2.63
CA GLY A 393 9.34 5.03 -3.32
C GLY A 393 9.30 5.25 -4.84
N ALA A 394 8.10 5.33 -5.42
CA ALA A 394 7.92 5.63 -6.84
C ALA A 394 8.44 7.03 -7.19
N ILE A 395 8.17 8.04 -6.36
CA ILE A 395 8.72 9.40 -6.52
C ILE A 395 10.25 9.40 -6.43
N GLY A 396 10.84 8.64 -5.50
CA GLY A 396 12.28 8.44 -5.43
C GLY A 396 12.86 7.87 -6.72
N LEU A 397 12.21 6.87 -7.33
CA LEU A 397 12.63 6.32 -8.64
C LEU A 397 12.48 7.32 -9.78
N ILE A 398 11.37 8.06 -9.84
CA ILE A 398 11.18 9.10 -10.86
C ILE A 398 12.31 10.13 -10.76
N TYR A 399 12.62 10.59 -9.55
CA TYR A 399 13.70 11.55 -9.29
C TYR A 399 15.06 11.00 -9.72
N THR A 400 15.38 9.76 -9.33
CA THR A 400 16.63 9.07 -9.69
C THR A 400 16.76 8.92 -11.20
N SER A 401 15.71 8.45 -11.89
CA SER A 401 15.70 8.28 -13.34
C SER A 401 15.94 9.60 -14.09
N LEU A 402 15.38 10.72 -13.61
CA LEU A 402 15.62 12.03 -14.21
C LEU A 402 17.07 12.49 -14.05
N LEU A 403 17.69 12.26 -12.89
CA LEU A 403 19.12 12.57 -12.68
C LEU A 403 20.05 11.73 -13.57
N GLN A 404 19.65 10.49 -13.87
CA GLN A 404 20.38 9.60 -14.77
C GLN A 404 20.05 9.81 -16.27
N GLY A 405 19.13 10.74 -16.59
CA GLY A 405 18.73 11.01 -17.97
C GLY A 405 17.66 10.06 -18.55
N ASP A 406 17.18 9.07 -17.79
CA ASP A 406 16.14 8.13 -18.22
C ASP A 406 14.73 8.71 -18.07
N ARG A 407 14.41 9.65 -18.96
CA ARG A 407 13.08 10.28 -19.06
C ARG A 407 11.95 9.30 -19.37
N ALA A 408 12.24 8.13 -19.94
CA ALA A 408 11.23 7.14 -20.27
C ALA A 408 10.79 6.37 -19.02
N ALA A 409 11.75 5.90 -18.21
CA ALA A 409 11.46 5.27 -16.93
C ALA A 409 10.75 6.23 -15.98
N ALA A 410 11.21 7.48 -15.89
CA ALA A 410 10.55 8.51 -15.07
C ALA A 410 9.07 8.71 -15.46
N HIS A 411 8.78 8.73 -16.76
CA HIS A 411 7.41 8.89 -17.26
C HIS A 411 6.53 7.65 -17.00
N ASP A 412 7.07 6.44 -17.10
CA ASP A 412 6.34 5.20 -16.83
C ASP A 412 5.93 5.11 -15.35
N TRP A 413 6.88 5.33 -14.43
CA TRP A 413 6.60 5.35 -13.00
C TRP A 413 5.56 6.40 -12.61
N LEU A 414 5.68 7.61 -13.16
CA LEU A 414 4.72 8.67 -12.91
C LEU A 414 3.31 8.32 -13.42
N SER A 415 3.23 7.67 -14.58
CA SER A 415 1.94 7.24 -15.14
C SER A 415 1.28 6.17 -14.27
N ARG A 416 2.04 5.20 -13.74
CA ARG A 416 1.53 4.18 -12.80
C ARG A 416 1.01 4.84 -11.52
N LEU A 417 1.76 5.79 -10.98
CA LEU A 417 1.40 6.53 -9.77
C LEU A 417 0.10 7.33 -9.96
N GLN A 418 -0.02 8.07 -11.05
CA GLN A 418 -1.22 8.83 -11.38
C GLN A 418 -2.43 7.94 -11.65
N ILE A 419 -2.25 6.76 -12.27
CA ILE A 419 -3.33 5.77 -12.46
C ILE A 419 -3.84 5.27 -11.12
N ALA A 420 -2.94 4.96 -10.17
CA ALA A 420 -3.35 4.52 -8.84
C ALA A 420 -4.25 5.57 -8.16
N VAL A 421 -3.86 6.84 -8.20
CA VAL A 421 -4.62 7.93 -7.55
C VAL A 421 -5.90 8.28 -8.31
N LEU A 422 -5.82 8.55 -9.61
CA LEU A 422 -6.92 9.12 -10.40
C LEU A 422 -7.94 8.07 -10.87
N SER A 423 -7.50 6.82 -11.08
CA SER A 423 -8.37 5.74 -11.55
C SER A 423 -8.72 4.78 -10.44
N HIS A 424 -7.73 4.14 -9.79
CA HIS A 424 -8.05 3.11 -8.79
C HIS A 424 -8.77 3.69 -7.57
N HIS A 425 -8.34 4.86 -7.08
CA HIS A 425 -8.97 5.53 -5.95
C HIS A 425 -9.97 6.63 -6.35
N ARG A 426 -10.19 6.81 -7.66
CA ARG A 426 -11.15 7.77 -8.23
C ARG A 426 -11.00 9.19 -7.67
N SER A 427 -9.76 9.62 -7.40
CA SER A 427 -9.51 11.00 -7.00
C SER A 427 -9.81 11.95 -8.16
N GLU A 428 -10.51 13.05 -7.89
CA GLU A 428 -10.76 14.07 -8.91
C GLU A 428 -9.48 14.81 -9.31
N GLU A 429 -8.61 15.02 -8.32
CA GLU A 429 -7.37 15.76 -8.46
C GLU A 429 -6.17 14.91 -8.00
N PRO A 430 -5.00 15.08 -8.63
CA PRO A 430 -3.78 14.38 -8.25
C PRO A 430 -3.20 14.95 -6.94
N ASP A 431 -2.23 14.23 -6.36
CA ASP A 431 -1.35 14.78 -5.34
C ASP A 431 -0.49 15.92 -5.93
N PRO A 432 -0.27 17.03 -5.19
CA PRO A 432 0.44 18.20 -5.71
C PRO A 432 1.90 17.94 -6.06
N VAL A 433 2.61 17.09 -5.31
CA VAL A 433 4.00 16.71 -5.64
C VAL A 433 3.98 15.83 -6.89
N HIS A 434 3.08 14.85 -6.98
CA HIS A 434 2.97 14.02 -8.18
C HIS A 434 2.69 14.87 -9.43
N TRP A 435 1.88 15.92 -9.29
CA TRP A 435 1.60 16.86 -10.37
C TRP A 435 2.78 17.79 -10.69
N ALA A 436 3.57 18.20 -9.69
CA ALA A 436 4.83 18.91 -9.93
C ALA A 436 5.80 18.07 -10.77
N PHE A 437 5.86 16.76 -10.54
CA PHE A 437 6.66 15.84 -11.35
C PHE A 437 6.10 15.64 -12.77
N GLU A 438 4.80 15.81 -13.00
CA GLU A 438 4.23 15.83 -14.36
C GLU A 438 4.83 16.96 -15.19
N ILE A 439 4.90 18.17 -14.61
CA ILE A 439 5.55 19.33 -15.23
C ILE A 439 7.05 19.05 -15.43
N ARG A 440 7.72 18.51 -14.40
CA ARG A 440 9.16 18.23 -14.44
C ARG A 440 9.53 17.22 -15.54
N VAL A 441 8.83 16.09 -15.62
CA VAL A 441 9.05 15.06 -16.65
C VAL A 441 8.78 15.61 -18.05
N ALA A 442 7.74 16.45 -18.23
CA ALA A 442 7.48 17.10 -19.51
C ALA A 442 8.64 18.00 -19.95
N LEU A 443 9.20 18.82 -19.05
CA LEU A 443 10.37 19.65 -19.34
C LEU A 443 11.61 18.81 -19.67
N CYS A 444 11.89 17.75 -18.92
CA CYS A 444 13.00 16.82 -19.22
C CYS A 444 12.83 16.07 -20.55
N ARG A 445 11.61 16.00 -21.09
CA ARG A 445 11.35 15.47 -22.44
C ARG A 445 11.51 16.53 -23.55
N GLY A 446 11.76 17.79 -23.19
CA GLY A 446 11.78 18.93 -24.10
C GLY A 446 10.39 19.48 -24.44
N ASP A 447 9.34 18.99 -23.78
CA ASP A 447 7.96 19.36 -24.06
C ASP A 447 7.48 20.49 -23.13
N VAL A 448 8.00 21.69 -23.39
CA VAL A 448 7.64 22.92 -22.67
C VAL A 448 6.13 23.20 -22.77
N HIS A 449 5.51 22.79 -23.87
CA HIS A 449 4.10 23.06 -24.09
C HIS A 449 3.19 22.18 -23.20
N SER A 450 3.44 20.88 -23.13
CA SER A 450 2.75 20.01 -22.16
C SER A 450 3.00 20.44 -20.72
N ALA A 451 4.22 20.86 -20.39
CA ALA A 451 4.54 21.42 -19.07
C ALA A 451 3.70 22.67 -18.75
N THR A 452 3.46 23.53 -19.74
CA THR A 452 2.63 24.74 -19.61
C THR A 452 1.16 24.39 -19.35
N ILE A 453 0.60 23.45 -20.11
CA ILE A 453 -0.78 23.01 -19.90
C ILE A 453 -0.95 22.35 -18.53
N ALA A 454 0.00 21.50 -18.12
CA ALA A 454 -0.03 20.87 -16.80
C ALA A 454 0.03 21.91 -15.66
N ALA A 455 0.87 22.94 -15.80
CA ALA A 455 0.97 24.03 -14.83
C ALA A 455 -0.35 24.79 -14.63
N LEU A 456 -1.16 24.92 -15.69
CA LEU A 456 -2.43 25.65 -15.73
C LEU A 456 -3.65 24.79 -15.36
N MET A 457 -3.53 23.47 -15.25
CA MET A 457 -4.70 22.58 -15.12
C MET A 457 -5.43 22.72 -13.78
N TYR A 458 -4.69 22.87 -12.68
CA TYR A 458 -5.24 22.93 -11.32
C TYR A 458 -4.82 24.21 -10.59
N PRO A 459 -5.23 25.41 -11.06
CA PRO A 459 -4.69 26.68 -10.57
C PRO A 459 -4.91 26.90 -9.07
N ALA A 460 -5.99 26.36 -8.50
CA ALA A 460 -6.28 26.45 -7.07
C ALA A 460 -5.47 25.48 -6.19
N MET A 461 -4.80 24.49 -6.79
CA MET A 461 -3.95 23.55 -6.05
C MET A 461 -2.60 24.20 -5.76
N LEU A 462 -2.36 24.60 -4.51
CA LEU A 462 -1.12 25.27 -4.09
C LEU A 462 -0.23 24.31 -3.30
N HIS A 463 1.06 24.25 -3.62
CA HIS A 463 2.06 23.48 -2.88
C HIS A 463 3.46 23.93 -3.28
N PRO A 464 4.45 24.02 -2.35
CA PRO A 464 5.77 24.55 -2.65
C PRO A 464 6.44 23.93 -3.89
N GLU A 465 6.41 22.60 -4.03
CA GLU A 465 7.00 21.93 -5.20
C GLU A 465 6.28 22.24 -6.51
N LEU A 466 4.95 22.36 -6.48
CA LEU A 466 4.16 22.69 -7.67
C LEU A 466 4.35 24.16 -8.06
N ASP A 467 4.37 25.05 -7.07
CA ASP A 467 4.56 26.49 -7.25
C ASP A 467 5.96 26.77 -7.83
N ARG A 468 7.00 26.08 -7.35
CA ARG A 468 8.35 26.14 -7.92
C ARG A 468 8.37 25.71 -9.39
N MET A 469 7.72 24.60 -9.74
CA MET A 469 7.64 24.14 -11.14
C MET A 469 6.82 25.08 -12.03
N ARG A 470 5.76 25.71 -11.50
CA ARG A 470 5.01 26.77 -12.21
C ARG A 470 5.88 28.00 -12.48
N ALA A 471 6.68 28.44 -11.51
CA ALA A 471 7.61 29.55 -11.69
C ALA A 471 8.67 29.26 -12.77
N VAL A 472 9.15 28.02 -12.86
CA VAL A 472 10.03 27.57 -13.95
C VAL A 472 9.34 27.67 -15.31
N VAL A 473 8.11 27.16 -15.43
CA VAL A 473 7.30 27.27 -16.65
C VAL A 473 7.07 28.73 -17.05
N ALA A 474 6.78 29.59 -16.07
CA ALA A 474 6.61 31.03 -16.27
C ALA A 474 7.86 31.66 -16.88
N THR A 475 9.02 31.35 -16.30
CA THR A 475 10.33 31.84 -16.75
C THR A 475 10.63 31.44 -18.19
N LEU A 476 10.29 30.20 -18.57
CA LEU A 476 10.51 29.67 -19.92
C LEU A 476 9.55 30.28 -20.95
N THR A 477 8.28 30.45 -20.60
CA THR A 477 7.24 30.85 -21.56
C THR A 477 7.01 32.35 -21.64
N GLY A 478 7.51 33.11 -20.66
CA GLY A 478 7.21 34.55 -20.51
C GLY A 478 5.74 34.82 -20.15
N HIS A 479 4.95 33.78 -19.95
CA HIS A 479 3.59 33.86 -19.46
C HIS A 479 3.64 33.46 -18.00
N ASP A 480 3.34 34.40 -17.11
CA ASP A 480 2.96 34.01 -15.76
C ASP A 480 1.71 33.11 -15.91
N PRO A 481 1.73 31.85 -15.44
CA PRO A 481 0.57 30.98 -15.48
C PRO A 481 -0.65 31.58 -14.76
N GLY A 482 -0.51 32.75 -14.14
CA GLY A 482 -1.60 33.45 -13.50
C GLY A 482 -1.81 32.80 -12.15
N MET A 483 -0.91 33.09 -11.20
CA MET A 483 -1.41 33.31 -9.86
C MET A 483 -2.22 34.60 -9.97
N GLY A 484 -3.54 34.49 -10.16
CA GLY A 484 -4.41 35.67 -10.10
C GLY A 484 -4.11 36.46 -8.82
N PRO A 485 -4.33 37.79 -8.82
CA PRO A 485 -4.15 38.57 -7.61
C PRO A 485 -5.03 37.93 -6.51
N GLU A 486 -4.40 37.47 -5.43
CA GLU A 486 -5.01 36.86 -4.25
C GLU A 486 -5.66 35.47 -4.40
N VAL A 487 -4.95 34.45 -4.91
CA VAL A 487 -5.26 33.07 -4.47
C VAL A 487 -4.75 32.90 -3.03
N VAL A 488 -5.49 33.45 -2.06
CA VAL A 488 -5.37 33.15 -0.63
C VAL A 488 -5.96 31.76 -0.41
N GLY A 489 -5.23 30.73 -0.86
CA GLY A 489 -5.60 29.33 -0.69
C GLY A 489 -4.72 28.65 0.34
N GLN A 490 -5.28 27.74 1.14
CA GLN A 490 -4.49 26.88 2.00
C GLN A 490 -3.65 25.94 1.13
N ARG A 491 -2.34 25.85 1.42
CA ARG A 491 -1.46 24.89 0.73
C ARG A 491 -1.97 23.47 0.96
N ARG A 492 -2.11 22.71 -0.13
CA ARG A 492 -2.56 21.33 -0.08
C ARG A 492 -1.42 20.43 0.37
N PRO A 493 -1.60 19.62 1.41
CA PRO A 493 -0.59 18.65 1.83
C PRO A 493 -0.27 17.63 0.73
N SER A 494 0.94 17.09 0.73
CA SER A 494 1.30 15.91 -0.07
C SER A 494 1.48 14.65 0.79
N ILE A 495 1.20 13.50 0.19
CA ILE A 495 1.54 12.19 0.73
C ILE A 495 2.94 11.71 0.30
N SER A 496 3.65 12.51 -0.49
CA SER A 496 5.00 12.20 -0.98
C SER A 496 5.94 13.38 -0.77
N PRO A 497 6.13 13.82 0.48
CA PRO A 497 7.03 14.92 0.79
C PRO A 497 8.45 14.58 0.33
N LEU A 498 9.11 15.56 -0.30
CA LEU A 498 10.51 15.46 -0.68
C LEU A 498 11.39 15.94 0.48
N PRO A 499 12.67 15.51 0.55
CA PRO A 499 13.65 16.15 1.42
C PRO A 499 13.66 17.66 1.21
N SER A 500 13.72 18.43 2.31
CA SER A 500 13.73 19.88 2.25
C SER A 500 15.02 20.37 1.62
N LEU A 501 14.92 20.91 0.40
CA LEU A 501 16.03 21.55 -0.31
C LEU A 501 15.87 23.07 -0.31
N GLY A 502 16.99 23.77 -0.14
CA GLY A 502 17.04 25.21 -0.38
C GLY A 502 16.67 25.53 -1.84
N LEU A 503 16.16 26.73 -2.11
CA LEU A 503 15.72 27.08 -3.48
C LEU A 503 16.85 26.95 -4.51
N ALA A 504 18.08 27.32 -4.13
CA ALA A 504 19.25 27.20 -5.00
C ALA A 504 19.60 25.74 -5.31
N GLU A 505 19.61 24.86 -4.30
CA GLU A 505 19.89 23.43 -4.46
C GLU A 505 18.80 22.74 -5.28
N TRP A 506 17.53 23.04 -4.98
CA TRP A 506 16.38 22.55 -5.74
C TRP A 506 16.51 22.94 -7.23
N HIS A 507 16.84 24.20 -7.50
CA HIS A 507 17.00 24.70 -8.86
C HIS A 507 18.19 24.03 -9.56
N GLN A 508 19.31 23.88 -8.87
CA GLN A 508 20.49 23.19 -9.39
C GLN A 508 20.18 21.73 -9.77
N HIS A 509 19.42 21.02 -8.94
CA HIS A 509 18.98 19.66 -9.27
C HIS A 509 18.14 19.61 -10.54
N LEU A 510 17.22 20.57 -10.74
CA LEU A 510 16.45 20.65 -11.98
C LEU A 510 17.35 20.87 -13.20
N LEU A 511 18.35 21.75 -13.10
CA LEU A 511 19.31 21.99 -14.20
C LEU A 511 20.09 20.73 -14.55
N VAL A 512 20.55 19.98 -13.54
CA VAL A 512 21.25 18.69 -13.73
C VAL A 512 20.34 17.69 -14.44
N MET A 513 19.08 17.56 -14.02
CA MET A 513 18.11 16.67 -14.69
C MET A 513 17.85 17.06 -16.14
N LEU A 514 17.72 18.36 -16.44
CA LEU A 514 17.53 18.83 -17.81
C LEU A 514 18.75 18.50 -18.69
N GLN A 515 19.96 18.73 -18.18
CA GLN A 515 21.19 18.36 -18.88
C GLN A 515 21.28 16.86 -19.12
N ALA A 516 21.06 16.05 -18.09
CA ALA A 516 21.10 14.58 -18.17
C ALA A 516 20.08 14.02 -19.17
N CYS A 517 18.88 14.62 -19.25
CA CYS A 517 17.83 14.23 -20.20
C CYS A 517 18.01 14.82 -21.62
N GLY A 518 19.17 15.42 -21.91
CA GLY A 518 19.48 15.96 -23.23
C GLY A 518 18.73 17.24 -23.57
N GLN A 519 18.43 18.08 -22.58
CA GLN A 519 17.78 19.39 -22.72
C GLN A 519 18.71 20.56 -22.28
N PRO A 520 19.95 20.67 -22.82
CA PRO A 520 20.90 21.70 -22.39
C PRO A 520 20.39 23.11 -22.66
N ASP A 521 19.66 23.34 -23.75
CA ASP A 521 19.10 24.66 -24.09
C ASP A 521 18.09 25.15 -23.04
N LEU A 522 17.26 24.24 -22.51
CA LEU A 522 16.34 24.57 -21.42
C LEU A 522 17.10 24.86 -20.12
N ALA A 523 18.15 24.10 -19.83
CA ALA A 523 19.01 24.35 -18.67
C ALA A 523 19.70 25.72 -18.78
N VAL A 524 20.24 26.10 -19.94
CA VAL A 524 20.87 27.42 -20.15
C VAL A 524 19.87 28.55 -19.98
N ARG A 525 18.66 28.42 -20.50
CA ARG A 525 17.59 29.43 -20.36
C ARG A 525 17.12 29.64 -18.92
N LEU A 526 17.30 28.64 -18.06
CA LEU A 526 16.97 28.68 -16.64
C LEU A 526 18.18 29.00 -15.75
N GLY A 527 19.40 28.81 -16.25
CA GLY A 527 20.62 29.00 -15.50
C GLY A 527 20.85 30.44 -15.04
N PRO A 528 21.65 30.66 -13.98
CA PRO A 528 21.99 31.98 -13.50
C PRO A 528 22.83 32.70 -14.56
N SER A 529 22.24 33.64 -15.28
CA SER A 529 23.02 34.57 -16.10
C SER A 529 22.40 35.97 -16.10
N GLU A 530 23.19 36.92 -15.58
CA GLU A 530 23.01 38.37 -15.64
C GLU A 530 22.82 38.91 -17.07
N HIS A 531 23.02 38.07 -18.09
CA HIS A 531 22.95 38.42 -19.51
C HIS A 531 21.60 38.07 -20.19
N ALA A 532 20.66 37.40 -19.49
CA ALA A 532 19.38 36.99 -20.09
C ALA A 532 18.27 38.06 -20.06
N ARG A 533 18.55 39.28 -19.57
CA ARG A 533 17.59 40.40 -19.56
C ARG A 533 17.53 41.19 -20.88
N ALA A 534 18.48 41.03 -21.80
CA ALA A 534 18.65 41.97 -22.90
C ALA A 534 17.91 41.62 -24.21
N ASN A 535 17.43 40.39 -24.44
CA ASN A 535 16.76 40.05 -25.69
C ASN A 535 15.64 39.04 -25.49
N ARG A 536 14.43 39.52 -25.16
CA ARG A 536 13.19 38.74 -25.27
C ARG A 536 12.21 39.47 -26.18
N SER A 537 12.35 39.26 -27.49
CA SER A 537 11.23 39.37 -28.44
C SER A 537 11.12 38.04 -29.18
N LEU A 538 10.08 37.26 -28.87
CA LEU A 538 9.68 36.11 -29.68
C LEU A 538 8.62 36.56 -30.70
N PRO A 539 8.57 35.96 -31.90
CA PRO A 539 7.59 36.28 -32.92
C PRO A 539 6.18 35.84 -32.48
N THR A 540 5.30 36.81 -32.33
CA THR A 540 3.92 36.73 -31.81
C THR A 540 2.91 36.02 -32.72
N GLY A 541 3.34 35.18 -33.66
CA GLY A 541 2.54 34.85 -34.84
C GLY A 541 2.38 33.38 -35.18
N ARG A 542 2.16 32.46 -34.21
CA ARG A 542 1.73 31.07 -34.54
C ARG A 542 1.18 30.21 -33.38
N MET A 543 0.76 30.80 -32.25
CA MET A 543 0.47 30.04 -31.03
C MET A 543 -0.99 29.58 -30.86
N VAL A 544 -1.96 30.18 -31.57
CA VAL A 544 -3.40 29.97 -31.32
C VAL A 544 -3.95 28.62 -31.87
N LEU A 545 -3.30 28.01 -32.86
CA LEU A 545 -3.70 26.70 -33.41
C LEU A 545 -3.00 25.51 -32.71
N ALA A 546 -1.86 25.74 -32.05
CA ALA A 546 -1.12 24.72 -31.30
C ALA A 546 -1.77 24.39 -29.94
N THR A 547 -2.45 25.37 -29.32
CA THR A 547 -3.13 25.23 -28.03
C THR A 547 -4.28 24.21 -28.05
N ARG A 548 -5.13 24.17 -29.10
CA ARG A 548 -6.24 23.20 -29.17
C ARG A 548 -5.76 21.74 -29.23
N ARG A 549 -4.68 21.45 -29.97
CA ARG A 549 -4.16 20.08 -30.12
C ARG A 549 -3.50 19.57 -28.85
N ALA A 550 -2.88 20.44 -28.06
CA ALA A 550 -2.22 20.09 -26.81
C ALA A 550 -3.17 20.05 -25.62
N HIS A 551 -4.14 20.97 -25.52
CA HIS A 551 -5.26 20.82 -24.60
C HIS A 551 -5.95 19.48 -24.84
N HIS A 552 -6.14 19.11 -26.11
CA HIS A 552 -6.64 17.78 -26.46
C HIS A 552 -5.69 16.65 -26.03
N GLN A 553 -4.37 16.76 -26.19
CA GLN A 553 -3.43 15.71 -25.76
C GLN A 553 -3.40 15.52 -24.25
N VAL A 554 -3.37 16.59 -23.46
CA VAL A 554 -3.37 16.50 -22.00
C VAL A 554 -4.75 16.07 -21.49
N ALA A 555 -5.85 16.58 -22.07
CA ALA A 555 -7.20 16.09 -21.76
C ALA A 555 -7.35 14.60 -22.10
N VAL A 556 -6.89 14.16 -23.28
CA VAL A 556 -6.87 12.74 -23.68
C VAL A 556 -6.02 11.93 -22.73
N ARG A 557 -4.88 12.45 -22.26
CA ARG A 557 -4.05 11.77 -21.26
C ARG A 557 -4.77 11.69 -19.91
N MET A 558 -5.42 12.74 -19.45
CA MET A 558 -6.21 12.72 -18.21
C MET A 558 -7.37 11.72 -18.31
N THR A 559 -8.07 11.69 -19.43
CA THR A 559 -9.10 10.66 -19.71
C THR A 559 -8.49 9.26 -19.69
N ARG A 560 -7.27 9.07 -20.23
CA ARG A 560 -6.56 7.78 -20.20
C ARG A 560 -6.19 7.36 -18.78
N LEU A 561 -5.56 8.26 -18.02
CA LEU A 561 -5.15 8.04 -16.63
C LEU A 561 -6.37 7.70 -15.77
N ARG A 562 -7.47 8.46 -15.89
CA ARG A 562 -8.75 8.20 -15.21
C ARG A 562 -9.43 6.90 -15.66
N SER A 563 -9.17 6.46 -16.89
CA SER A 563 -9.63 5.15 -17.38
C SER A 563 -8.71 3.97 -17.01
N GLY A 564 -7.65 4.22 -16.24
CA GLY A 564 -6.68 3.20 -15.83
C GLY A 564 -5.77 2.69 -16.94
N SER A 565 -5.56 3.48 -18.00
CA SER A 565 -4.80 3.05 -19.17
C SER A 565 -3.62 3.97 -19.46
N THR A 566 -2.46 3.38 -19.76
CA THR A 566 -1.29 4.10 -20.29
C THR A 566 -1.30 4.20 -21.83
N LEU A 567 -2.23 3.54 -22.53
CA LEU A 567 -2.22 3.38 -24.00
C LEU A 567 -3.39 4.11 -24.70
N ALA A 568 -3.16 4.58 -25.93
CA ALA A 568 -4.21 5.22 -26.74
C ALA A 568 -5.33 4.23 -27.13
N PRO A 569 -6.61 4.64 -27.30
CA PRO A 569 -7.71 3.74 -27.69
C PRO A 569 -7.44 2.99 -29.00
N ALA A 570 -6.90 3.69 -30.01
CA ALA A 570 -6.48 3.08 -31.27
C ALA A 570 -5.32 2.09 -31.07
N GLU A 571 -4.46 2.28 -30.08
CA GLU A 571 -3.31 1.43 -29.75
C GLU A 571 -3.71 0.25 -28.84
N ARG A 572 -4.75 0.40 -28.00
CA ARG A 572 -5.46 -0.70 -27.32
C ARG A 572 -6.17 -1.58 -28.33
N TRP A 573 -6.89 -0.97 -29.28
CA TRP A 573 -7.54 -1.69 -30.36
C TRP A 573 -6.53 -2.32 -31.31
N LEU A 574 -5.43 -1.62 -31.67
CA LEU A 574 -4.31 -2.19 -32.43
C LEU A 574 -3.61 -3.29 -31.65
N ARG A 575 -3.34 -3.15 -30.34
CA ARG A 575 -2.71 -4.22 -29.55
C ARG A 575 -3.63 -5.40 -29.32
N ALA A 576 -4.94 -5.20 -29.21
CA ALA A 576 -5.92 -6.28 -29.15
C ALA A 576 -6.03 -7.02 -30.50
N ARG A 577 -5.97 -6.30 -31.64
CA ARG A 577 -5.97 -6.90 -32.98
C ARG A 577 -4.61 -7.45 -33.44
N LEU A 578 -3.52 -6.84 -33.00
CA LEU A 578 -2.14 -7.24 -33.30
C LEU A 578 -1.58 -8.16 -32.23
N SER A 579 -2.26 -8.43 -31.12
CA SER A 579 -1.82 -9.39 -30.09
C SER A 579 -1.55 -10.77 -30.71
N PRO A 580 -2.41 -11.29 -31.60
CA PRO A 580 -2.14 -12.54 -32.32
C PRO A 580 -1.06 -12.41 -33.41
N TYR A 581 -0.88 -11.20 -33.97
CA TYR A 581 0.01 -10.97 -35.13
C TYR A 581 1.44 -10.53 -34.72
N ARG A 582 1.60 -9.86 -33.57
CA ARG A 582 2.90 -9.51 -32.94
C ARG A 582 3.48 -10.67 -32.15
N GLN A 583 2.66 -11.63 -31.70
CA GLN A 583 3.15 -12.94 -31.23
C GLN A 583 3.91 -13.72 -32.33
N ARG A 584 3.89 -13.26 -33.59
CA ARG A 584 4.68 -13.81 -34.70
C ARG A 584 5.94 -13.01 -35.07
N MET A 585 6.28 -11.92 -34.38
CA MET A 585 7.38 -11.02 -34.80
C MET A 585 8.48 -10.88 -33.74
N THR A 586 9.41 -11.84 -33.83
CA THR A 586 10.83 -11.80 -33.49
C THR A 586 11.46 -10.39 -33.45
N GLY A 587 11.84 -9.89 -32.26
CA GLY A 587 12.54 -8.60 -32.13
C GLY A 587 13.31 -8.41 -30.81
N THR A 588 14.37 -7.60 -30.84
CA THR A 588 15.24 -7.25 -29.70
C THR A 588 14.54 -6.48 -28.57
N GLY A 589 13.38 -5.87 -28.84
CA GLY A 589 12.57 -5.15 -27.86
C GLY A 589 11.97 -6.06 -26.78
N TRP A 590 11.67 -7.32 -27.11
CA TRP A 590 11.13 -8.27 -26.13
C TRP A 590 12.18 -8.70 -25.09
N SER A 591 13.41 -8.96 -25.52
CA SER A 591 14.53 -9.22 -24.60
C SER A 591 14.77 -8.03 -23.65
N ARG A 592 14.59 -6.80 -24.12
CA ARG A 592 14.70 -5.59 -23.28
C ARG A 592 13.54 -5.49 -22.28
N TYR A 593 12.33 -5.85 -22.70
CA TYR A 593 11.17 -5.92 -21.81
C TYR A 593 11.35 -6.98 -20.73
N LEU A 594 11.72 -8.22 -21.09
CA LEU A 594 11.99 -9.28 -20.12
C LEU A 594 13.10 -8.89 -19.15
N HIS A 595 14.18 -8.29 -19.65
CA HIS A 595 15.24 -7.78 -18.79
C HIS A 595 14.70 -6.75 -17.78
N GLY A 596 13.97 -5.74 -18.24
CA GLY A 596 13.40 -4.70 -17.36
C GLY A 596 12.35 -5.23 -16.39
N PHE A 597 11.51 -6.17 -16.83
CA PHE A 597 10.50 -6.85 -16.01
C PHE A 597 11.16 -7.64 -14.87
N VAL A 598 12.14 -8.48 -15.21
CA VAL A 598 12.88 -9.29 -14.23
C VAL A 598 13.77 -8.43 -13.33
N GLN A 599 14.25 -7.28 -13.81
CA GLN A 599 15.03 -6.33 -13.04
C GLN A 599 14.18 -5.50 -12.05
N GLY A 600 12.92 -5.23 -12.37
CA GLY A 600 12.06 -4.29 -11.64
C GLY A 600 10.91 -4.90 -10.83
N GLU A 601 10.51 -6.15 -11.10
CA GLU A 601 9.43 -6.82 -10.37
C GLU A 601 10.00 -7.65 -9.20
N PRO A 602 9.36 -7.64 -8.02
CA PRO A 602 9.58 -8.67 -7.02
C PRO A 602 9.08 -9.99 -7.60
N ALA A 603 9.98 -10.92 -7.91
CA ALA A 603 9.66 -12.24 -8.48
C ALA A 603 8.96 -13.18 -7.48
N THR A 604 8.20 -12.62 -6.54
CA THR A 604 7.49 -13.31 -5.45
C THR A 604 6.06 -13.69 -5.82
N ARG A 605 5.48 -13.13 -6.91
CA ARG A 605 4.10 -13.43 -7.36
C ARG A 605 4.00 -14.07 -8.75
N ALA A 606 5.12 -14.14 -9.46
CA ALA A 606 5.19 -14.73 -10.78
C ALA A 606 6.39 -15.68 -10.85
N VAL A 607 6.15 -16.90 -11.33
CA VAL A 607 7.23 -17.83 -11.66
C VAL A 607 7.56 -17.67 -13.14
N ILE A 608 8.84 -17.47 -13.45
CA ILE A 608 9.31 -17.54 -14.83
C ILE A 608 9.81 -18.96 -15.07
N LEU A 609 9.13 -19.68 -15.96
CA LEU A 609 9.52 -21.00 -16.41
C LEU A 609 10.28 -20.88 -17.72
N LEU A 610 11.54 -21.31 -17.73
CA LEU A 610 12.38 -21.36 -18.91
C LEU A 610 12.34 -22.78 -19.50
N GLY A 611 12.03 -22.90 -20.79
CA GLY A 611 12.08 -24.18 -21.50
C GLY A 611 13.50 -24.74 -21.60
N SER A 612 13.63 -25.98 -22.11
CA SER A 612 14.88 -26.75 -22.18
C SER A 612 15.99 -26.12 -23.04
N ASP A 613 15.67 -25.14 -23.88
CA ASP A 613 16.63 -24.49 -24.76
C ASP A 613 17.36 -23.32 -24.05
N SER A 614 18.48 -23.67 -23.39
CA SER A 614 19.34 -22.75 -22.63
C SER A 614 19.96 -21.61 -23.46
N TRP A 615 19.82 -21.65 -24.80
CA TRP A 615 20.44 -20.71 -25.74
C TRP A 615 19.50 -19.65 -26.33
N SER A 616 18.21 -19.68 -25.96
CA SER A 616 17.23 -18.72 -26.48
C SER A 616 17.57 -17.26 -26.07
N ARG A 617 17.17 -16.29 -26.90
CA ARG A 617 17.33 -14.85 -26.59
C ARG A 617 16.54 -14.42 -25.34
N SER A 618 15.48 -15.15 -24.99
CA SER A 618 14.65 -14.91 -23.80
C SER A 618 15.34 -15.39 -22.53
N SER A 619 15.93 -16.60 -22.55
CA SER A 619 16.70 -17.14 -21.42
C SER A 619 17.88 -16.22 -21.06
N ARG A 620 18.61 -15.73 -22.06
CA ARG A 620 19.69 -14.74 -21.86
C ARG A 620 19.22 -13.37 -21.39
N ALA A 621 17.98 -12.99 -21.68
CA ALA A 621 17.39 -11.72 -21.22
C ALA A 621 16.93 -11.82 -19.77
N VAL A 622 16.30 -12.93 -19.39
CA VAL A 622 15.91 -13.24 -18.01
C VAL A 622 17.17 -13.38 -17.16
N GLN A 623 18.17 -14.14 -17.58
CA GLN A 623 19.43 -14.29 -16.84
C GLN A 623 20.15 -12.95 -16.63
N ARG A 624 20.23 -12.10 -17.68
CA ARG A 624 20.78 -10.74 -17.54
C ARG A 624 19.93 -9.87 -16.62
N GLY A 625 18.61 -9.94 -16.74
CA GLY A 625 17.66 -9.27 -15.86
C GLY A 625 17.88 -9.64 -14.39
N LEU A 626 18.00 -10.95 -14.09
CA LEU A 626 18.26 -11.46 -12.74
C LEU A 626 19.62 -10.99 -12.21
N LEU A 627 20.68 -11.13 -12.99
CA LEU A 627 22.03 -10.68 -12.61
C LEU A 627 22.11 -9.16 -12.44
N SER A 628 21.24 -8.40 -13.12
CA SER A 628 21.12 -6.94 -12.99
C SER A 628 20.08 -6.48 -11.97
N ASN A 629 19.33 -7.42 -11.37
CA ASN A 629 18.31 -7.11 -10.40
C ASN A 629 18.98 -6.91 -9.03
N PRO A 630 18.92 -5.70 -8.44
CA PRO A 630 19.64 -5.40 -7.22
C PRO A 630 18.98 -5.99 -5.95
N ALA A 631 17.80 -6.63 -6.08
CA ALA A 631 17.16 -7.45 -5.05
C ALA A 631 17.67 -8.92 -5.06
N ILE A 632 18.56 -9.26 -5.99
CA ILE A 632 19.16 -10.59 -6.15
C ILE A 632 20.64 -10.47 -5.78
N THR A 633 21.06 -11.24 -4.80
CA THR A 633 22.40 -11.13 -4.22
C THR A 633 23.30 -12.30 -4.65
N GLU A 634 22.72 -13.40 -5.12
CA GLU A 634 23.42 -14.50 -5.79
C GLU A 634 22.52 -15.20 -6.85
N VAL A 635 23.11 -15.76 -7.90
CA VAL A 635 22.37 -16.57 -8.90
C VAL A 635 23.04 -17.94 -8.99
N SER A 636 22.35 -18.98 -8.54
CA SER A 636 22.87 -20.36 -8.55
C SER A 636 22.16 -21.19 -9.62
N VAL A 637 22.92 -21.70 -10.58
CA VAL A 637 22.44 -22.64 -11.60
C VAL A 637 22.67 -24.06 -11.08
N LEU A 638 21.62 -24.83 -10.81
CA LEU A 638 21.78 -26.26 -10.49
C LEU A 638 21.76 -27.07 -11.80
N ASP A 639 22.73 -27.96 -11.95
CA ASP A 639 22.81 -28.85 -13.11
C ASP A 639 21.63 -29.83 -13.15
N THR A 640 21.10 -30.03 -14.37
CA THR A 640 19.99 -30.93 -14.64
C THR A 640 20.51 -32.22 -15.27
N PRO A 641 20.06 -33.42 -14.87
CA PRO A 641 20.33 -34.62 -15.66
C PRO A 641 19.68 -34.49 -17.03
N GLN A 642 20.45 -34.65 -18.11
CA GLN A 642 19.91 -34.74 -19.46
C GLN A 642 19.06 -36.01 -19.59
N ARG A 643 17.73 -35.86 -19.53
CA ARG A 643 16.81 -36.86 -20.08
C ARG A 643 15.73 -36.16 -20.89
N MET A 644 15.94 -36.09 -22.20
CA MET A 644 14.83 -36.02 -23.16
C MET A 644 14.68 -37.42 -23.78
N PRO A 645 13.45 -37.96 -23.89
CA PRO A 645 13.14 -38.97 -24.88
C PRO A 645 13.39 -38.39 -26.28
N ALA A 646 14.04 -39.15 -27.16
CA ALA A 646 14.48 -38.71 -28.49
C ALA A 646 13.34 -38.30 -29.45
N ASP A 647 12.08 -38.43 -29.04
CA ASP A 647 10.93 -38.42 -29.95
C ASP A 647 10.29 -37.03 -30.15
N ILE A 648 10.82 -35.96 -29.52
CA ILE A 648 10.29 -34.59 -29.60
C ILE A 648 11.25 -33.63 -30.34
N VAL A 649 12.13 -34.14 -31.20
CA VAL A 649 13.09 -33.31 -31.96
C VAL A 649 12.60 -32.94 -33.37
N GLY A 650 11.43 -33.44 -33.78
CA GLY A 650 10.86 -33.17 -35.11
C GLY A 650 9.85 -32.03 -35.14
N GLN A 651 10.33 -30.77 -35.14
CA GLN A 651 9.76 -29.57 -35.81
C GLN A 651 10.25 -28.28 -35.14
N GLN A 652 11.45 -27.84 -35.52
CA GLN A 652 11.98 -26.52 -35.19
C GLN A 652 11.35 -25.46 -36.10
N ASN A 653 10.38 -24.69 -35.58
CA ASN A 653 10.19 -23.25 -35.84
C ASN A 653 8.84 -22.75 -35.27
N ALA A 654 8.74 -22.60 -33.96
CA ALA A 654 7.78 -21.67 -33.33
C ALA A 654 8.23 -21.37 -31.90
N CYS A 655 8.65 -20.12 -31.65
CA CYS A 655 8.98 -19.63 -30.31
C CYS A 655 7.76 -18.87 -29.78
N LEU A 656 6.92 -19.53 -28.98
CA LEU A 656 5.79 -18.89 -28.31
C LEU A 656 6.18 -18.49 -26.87
N ILE A 657 5.68 -17.35 -26.41
CA ILE A 657 5.87 -16.88 -25.04
C ILE A 657 4.50 -16.59 -24.44
N PHE A 658 4.19 -17.23 -23.33
CA PHE A 658 2.87 -17.20 -22.72
C PHE A 658 2.90 -16.45 -21.37
N VAL A 659 2.00 -15.48 -21.21
CA VAL A 659 1.81 -14.74 -19.95
C VAL A 659 0.40 -15.02 -19.47
N ALA A 660 0.26 -15.77 -18.36
CA ALA A 660 -1.02 -16.03 -17.74
C ALA A 660 -1.20 -15.10 -16.54
N GLN A 661 -2.20 -14.20 -16.59
CA GLN A 661 -2.62 -13.40 -15.42
C GLN A 661 -3.34 -14.25 -14.35
N SER A 662 -3.80 -15.45 -14.73
CA SER A 662 -4.36 -16.44 -13.80
C SER A 662 -4.14 -17.84 -14.34
N ALA A 663 -3.58 -18.72 -13.51
CA ALA A 663 -3.41 -20.13 -13.82
C ALA A 663 -4.73 -20.88 -14.05
N ILE A 664 -5.87 -20.36 -13.58
CA ILE A 664 -7.18 -21.01 -13.76
C ILE A 664 -7.55 -21.14 -15.25
N ALA A 665 -7.19 -20.15 -16.07
CA ALA A 665 -7.50 -20.15 -17.50
C ALA A 665 -6.71 -21.20 -18.31
N LEU A 666 -5.72 -21.86 -17.70
CA LEU A 666 -4.83 -22.83 -18.35
C LEU A 666 -5.12 -24.29 -17.93
N ILE A 667 -6.03 -24.52 -16.97
CA ILE A 667 -6.30 -25.88 -16.45
C ILE A 667 -6.81 -26.81 -17.55
N ASP A 668 -7.66 -26.29 -18.45
CA ASP A 668 -8.39 -27.11 -19.42
C ASP A 668 -7.59 -27.36 -20.72
N ASP A 669 -6.51 -26.60 -20.97
CA ASP A 669 -5.71 -26.74 -22.19
C ASP A 669 -4.21 -26.40 -21.98
N ILE A 670 -3.54 -27.20 -21.15
CA ILE A 670 -2.07 -27.15 -20.97
C ILE A 670 -1.33 -27.44 -22.29
N SER A 671 -2.01 -28.02 -23.29
CA SER A 671 -1.41 -28.37 -24.57
C SER A 671 -1.00 -27.16 -25.42
N LEU A 672 -1.62 -25.99 -25.17
CA LEU A 672 -1.22 -24.71 -25.75
C LEU A 672 0.23 -24.29 -25.41
N LEU A 673 0.80 -24.84 -24.34
CA LEU A 673 2.17 -24.57 -23.91
C LEU A 673 3.21 -25.48 -24.61
N HIS A 674 2.80 -26.39 -25.49
CA HIS A 674 3.71 -27.32 -26.20
C HIS A 674 4.74 -26.63 -27.10
N THR A 675 4.49 -25.39 -27.50
CA THR A 675 5.38 -24.59 -28.34
C THR A 675 6.06 -23.44 -27.58
N ALA A 676 5.86 -23.38 -26.25
CA ALA A 676 6.35 -22.28 -25.44
C ALA A 676 7.81 -22.47 -25.02
N THR A 677 8.66 -21.47 -25.24
CA THR A 677 10.06 -21.46 -24.77
C THR A 677 10.23 -20.72 -23.44
N THR A 678 9.25 -19.90 -23.07
CA THR A 678 9.22 -19.14 -21.81
C THR A 678 7.77 -18.96 -21.39
N VAL A 679 7.47 -19.22 -20.11
CA VAL A 679 6.14 -19.01 -19.53
C VAL A 679 6.29 -18.11 -18.31
N ILE A 680 5.47 -17.07 -18.23
CA ILE A 680 5.30 -16.27 -17.01
C ILE A 680 3.94 -16.64 -16.42
N LEU A 681 3.96 -17.23 -15.23
CA LEU A 681 2.76 -17.66 -14.52
C LEU A 681 2.57 -16.81 -13.28
N GLU A 682 1.49 -16.04 -13.24
CA GLU A 682 1.02 -15.36 -12.03
C GLU A 682 0.01 -16.25 -11.27
N GLY A 683 -0.06 -16.10 -9.95
CA GLY A 683 -1.05 -16.80 -9.11
C GLY A 683 -0.70 -18.25 -8.79
N ILE A 684 0.59 -18.56 -8.63
CA ILE A 684 1.10 -19.88 -8.20
C ILE A 684 0.73 -20.26 -6.75
N ASP A 685 0.30 -19.28 -5.96
CA ASP A 685 -0.20 -19.43 -4.59
C ASP A 685 -1.60 -20.08 -4.54
N ALA A 686 -2.27 -20.27 -5.67
CA ALA A 686 -3.51 -21.03 -5.79
C ALA A 686 -3.27 -22.51 -6.18
N PRO A 687 -4.13 -23.47 -5.75
CA PRO A 687 -4.01 -24.89 -6.13
C PRO A 687 -4.02 -25.16 -7.64
N ALA A 688 -4.61 -24.27 -8.43
CA ALA A 688 -4.56 -24.27 -9.89
C ALA A 688 -3.16 -23.95 -10.43
N GLY A 689 -2.55 -22.89 -9.89
CA GLY A 689 -1.19 -22.46 -10.23
C GLY A 689 -0.14 -23.49 -9.83
N TYR A 690 -0.27 -24.08 -8.64
CA TYR A 690 0.62 -25.16 -8.21
C TYR A 690 0.54 -26.39 -9.13
N ARG A 691 -0.66 -26.82 -9.54
CA ARG A 691 -0.82 -27.97 -10.46
C ARG A 691 -0.18 -27.73 -11.83
N ILE A 692 -0.35 -26.55 -12.39
CA ILE A 692 0.26 -26.17 -13.68
C ILE A 692 1.78 -26.05 -13.55
N LEU A 693 2.26 -25.44 -12.47
CA LEU A 693 3.68 -25.38 -12.15
C LEU A 693 4.29 -26.79 -12.09
N THR A 694 3.69 -27.71 -11.33
CA THR A 694 4.13 -29.10 -11.22
C THR A 694 4.09 -29.84 -12.56
N ALA A 695 3.05 -29.65 -13.36
CA ALA A 695 2.95 -30.29 -14.69
C ALA A 695 4.08 -29.83 -15.62
N LEU A 696 4.39 -28.53 -15.64
CA LEU A 696 5.43 -27.97 -16.49
C LEU A 696 6.85 -28.36 -16.03
N THR A 697 7.08 -28.45 -14.72
CA THR A 697 8.41 -28.78 -14.18
C THR A 697 8.70 -30.27 -14.19
N THR A 698 7.69 -31.12 -14.02
CA THR A 698 7.87 -32.58 -13.84
C THR A 698 7.73 -33.35 -15.15
N ALA A 699 6.81 -32.95 -16.05
CA ALA A 699 6.56 -33.67 -17.31
C ALA A 699 7.30 -33.09 -18.52
N ARG A 700 7.83 -31.86 -18.43
CA ARG A 700 8.27 -31.08 -19.61
C ARG A 700 9.63 -30.40 -19.46
N GLY A 701 10.32 -30.57 -18.32
CA GLY A 701 11.69 -30.10 -18.13
C GLY A 701 11.87 -28.58 -18.06
N PHE A 702 10.81 -27.80 -17.80
CA PHE A 702 10.95 -26.36 -17.58
C PHE A 702 11.70 -26.07 -16.28
N ARG A 703 12.61 -25.09 -16.31
CA ARG A 703 13.36 -24.59 -15.15
C ARG A 703 12.61 -23.45 -14.49
N ILE A 704 12.50 -23.52 -13.17
CA ILE A 704 11.85 -22.49 -12.35
C ILE A 704 12.85 -21.38 -12.04
N VAL A 705 12.50 -20.13 -12.36
CA VAL A 705 13.10 -18.93 -11.77
C VAL A 705 12.18 -18.50 -10.63
N ASP A 706 12.59 -18.81 -9.40
CA ASP A 706 11.89 -18.46 -8.17
C ASP A 706 12.79 -17.54 -7.35
N GLN A 707 12.22 -16.46 -6.82
CA GLN A 707 12.92 -15.59 -5.86
C GLN A 707 12.48 -15.99 -4.47
N ARG A 708 13.40 -16.63 -3.76
CA ARG A 708 13.24 -17.18 -2.42
C ARG A 708 13.96 -16.27 -1.42
N PRO A 709 13.24 -15.39 -0.69
CA PRO A 709 13.86 -14.50 0.29
C PRO A 709 14.46 -15.24 1.50
N ASP A 710 14.18 -16.55 1.62
CA ASP A 710 14.50 -17.49 2.70
C ASP A 710 15.94 -18.02 2.70
N TRP A 711 16.76 -17.73 1.68
CA TRP A 711 18.17 -18.11 1.62
C TRP A 711 18.99 -16.82 1.73
N GLY A 712 19.76 -16.68 2.81
CA GLY A 712 20.48 -15.45 3.16
C GLY A 712 21.18 -14.85 1.94
N GLY A 713 20.75 -13.66 1.52
CA GLY A 713 21.27 -13.02 0.31
C GLY A 713 20.46 -13.26 -0.97
N GLY A 714 19.12 -13.37 -0.93
CA GLY A 714 18.27 -13.22 -2.13
C GLY A 714 18.74 -14.04 -3.33
N SER A 715 19.00 -15.33 -3.14
CA SER A 715 19.53 -16.21 -4.19
C SER A 715 18.42 -16.71 -5.10
N VAL A 716 18.65 -16.74 -6.42
CA VAL A 716 17.76 -17.40 -7.38
C VAL A 716 18.24 -18.84 -7.57
N VAL A 717 17.36 -19.82 -7.33
CA VAL A 717 17.65 -21.25 -7.55
C VAL A 717 16.88 -21.77 -8.76
N LEU A 718 17.59 -22.16 -9.81
CA LEU A 718 17.05 -22.93 -10.93
C LEU A 718 16.97 -24.42 -10.53
N ARG A 719 15.83 -24.92 -10.03
CA ARG A 719 15.69 -26.35 -9.66
C ARG A 719 14.92 -27.17 -10.69
N SER A 720 15.47 -28.35 -11.01
CA SER A 720 14.72 -29.56 -11.39
C SER A 720 14.55 -30.44 -10.15
N VAL A 721 13.39 -31.10 -10.01
CA VAL A 721 13.08 -31.98 -8.88
C VAL A 721 14.15 -33.08 -8.72
N PRO A 722 14.74 -33.30 -7.52
CA PRO A 722 15.43 -34.55 -7.21
C PRO A 722 14.40 -35.64 -6.89
N GLU A 723 14.58 -36.85 -7.42
CA GLU A 723 13.84 -38.04 -7.00
C GLU A 723 13.95 -38.20 -5.48
N GLY A 724 12.82 -38.11 -4.76
CA GLY A 724 12.82 -38.34 -3.31
C GLY A 724 11.73 -37.63 -2.50
N SER A 725 10.50 -37.47 -3.00
CA SER A 725 9.35 -37.11 -2.15
C SER A 725 8.10 -37.89 -2.55
N LYS A 726 8.19 -39.23 -2.54
CA LYS A 726 7.00 -40.08 -2.44
C LYS A 726 6.58 -40.10 -0.97
N ASN A 727 5.91 -39.06 -0.51
CA ASN A 727 5.00 -39.15 0.64
C ASN A 727 3.65 -38.61 0.16
N ARG A 728 2.95 -39.49 -0.56
CA ARG A 728 1.51 -39.35 -0.80
C ARG A 728 0.82 -39.99 0.41
N PRO A 729 -0.05 -39.30 1.16
CA PRO A 729 -0.97 -40.02 2.03
C PRO A 729 -1.87 -40.91 1.15
N PRO A 730 -2.12 -42.18 1.52
CA PRO A 730 -3.00 -43.04 0.73
C PRO A 730 -4.42 -42.45 0.73
N SER A 731 -5.07 -42.50 -0.44
CA SER A 731 -6.46 -42.11 -0.61
C SER A 731 -7.39 -43.02 0.20
N PRO A 732 -8.39 -42.49 0.91
CA PRO A 732 -9.31 -43.29 1.72
C PRO A 732 -10.45 -43.84 0.85
N GLU A 733 -10.13 -44.75 -0.07
CA GLU A 733 -11.14 -45.54 -0.78
C GLU A 733 -10.56 -46.92 -1.09
N GLN A 734 -10.58 -47.79 -0.08
CA GLN A 734 -10.67 -49.26 -0.18
C GLN A 734 -10.42 -49.83 1.21
N ASN A 735 -11.51 -50.12 1.93
CA ASN A 735 -11.74 -51.38 2.64
C ASN A 735 -12.96 -51.22 3.56
N GLY A 736 -14.11 -51.72 3.07
CA GLY A 736 -15.15 -52.23 3.95
C GLY A 736 -14.71 -53.55 4.63
N PRO A 737 -15.59 -54.17 5.43
CA PRO A 737 -15.32 -54.42 6.85
C PRO A 737 -14.89 -55.86 7.18
N LEU A 738 -14.62 -56.08 8.48
CA LEU A 738 -14.47 -57.35 9.23
C LEU A 738 -13.04 -57.93 9.16
N LEU A 739 -12.33 -58.21 10.25
CA LEU A 739 -12.68 -58.66 11.61
C LEU A 739 -11.79 -57.98 12.66
#